data_AF-A0AAX4HJ15-F1
#
_entry.id   AF-A0AAX4HJ15-F1
#
_cell.length_a   1.000
_cell.length_b   1.000
_cell.length_c   1.000
_cell.angle_alpha   90.00
_cell.angle_beta   90.00
_cell.angle_gamma   90.00
#
_symmetry.space_group_name_H-M   'P 1'
#
loop_
_entity.id
_entity.type
_entity.pdbx_description
1 polymer ?
#
loop_
_entity_poly.entity_id
_entity_poly.type
_entity_poly.pdbx_seq_one_letter_code
_entity_poly.pdbx_strand_id
1 'polypeptide(L)'
;MMKFTALILGILVLVAQEASASRECKNGKWRAAAEQIARMKLEGELDLIDLDLFPGGSFVAGFEYEVEPAHTKGLYSRTDSWQVSTKAIPGRTVEVGGFDVGLNGGVKNQIEANFVRFIKDPCEAIAATPYTPKRIPLKASIALGPKFNVGDYFFFKGSLGFVASAELLQLLSNSAWGVSFSAGYMMEGFYKLHIVRIDETHVRLKVIAHRGHGVSGSIGLGYQNDFEVFQVDRLNDILEDWINLKPVELTASKNQSKVFMVDYVLDLTDPEVIHAYDTLLKKVREFKNISLIKPFKNDPDLEGNVLLDLRELEDLYRRDYQNGSVARIKRNLRTNSHQTSFGMNLEIGNRILGYEWDKNNSTAMMSVKQDNDTIDRFMLKSWGTSREGRFFYSWSKAKSHDSLNALFAADDEKFQYLRPINIVKYKSRKKNRFSFKEFHKLKLLMKKSLPAEIFAGIPWSTWNQTKDDKFTNYGLRFELLLAPEAITETMPLTRKDVKVFFMDYLKSKGLKPRDFFPAYFNNQSGEQLSPEEQFNLSLDDFSVKMEYGLDKAKPAVERLEVFNRMKNNVLFEESGFGFMMYLQQDKMASNYHLDLDISSNEAIIDYSYGDSSLSALYKKLLTIKAALDDDALDIIREAESLSVSTSALN
;
A
#
# COMPACT_ATOMS: atom_id res chain seq x y z
N MET A 1 35.11 21.06 -20.44
CA MET A 1 35.08 20.00 -21.48
C MET A 1 35.67 18.66 -21.03
N MET A 2 36.85 18.59 -20.38
CA MET A 2 37.44 17.31 -19.91
C MET A 2 36.57 16.49 -18.91
N LYS A 3 35.74 17.14 -18.08
CA LYS A 3 34.83 16.44 -17.14
C LYS A 3 33.66 15.72 -17.85
N PHE A 4 33.24 16.20 -19.02
CA PHE A 4 32.13 15.62 -19.79
C PHE A 4 32.58 14.35 -20.55
N THR A 5 33.82 14.33 -21.03
CA THR A 5 34.43 13.15 -21.65
C THR A 5 34.67 12.04 -20.63
N ALA A 6 35.08 12.38 -19.40
CA ALA A 6 35.27 11.40 -18.32
C ALA A 6 33.95 10.78 -17.82
N LEU A 7 32.85 11.54 -17.82
CA LEU A 7 31.50 11.05 -17.46
C LEU A 7 30.96 10.09 -18.53
N ILE A 8 31.12 10.43 -19.82
CA ILE A 8 30.74 9.56 -20.94
C ILE A 8 31.63 8.30 -20.98
N LEU A 9 32.93 8.44 -20.67
CA LEU A 9 33.84 7.29 -20.51
C LEU A 9 33.44 6.40 -19.31
N GLY A 10 33.03 6.99 -18.19
CA GLY A 10 32.58 6.25 -17.01
C GLY A 10 31.28 5.47 -17.26
N ILE A 11 30.32 6.07 -17.97
CA ILE A 11 29.09 5.39 -18.41
C ILE A 11 29.41 4.33 -19.46
N LEU A 12 30.32 4.58 -20.41
CA LEU A 12 30.74 3.59 -21.42
C LEU A 12 31.56 2.43 -20.83
N VAL A 13 32.35 2.66 -19.78
CA VAL A 13 33.10 1.62 -19.05
C VAL A 13 32.18 0.75 -18.20
N LEU A 14 31.14 1.34 -17.59
CA LEU A 14 30.07 0.58 -16.94
C LEU A 14 29.31 -0.28 -17.96
N VAL A 15 28.94 0.27 -19.13
CA VAL A 15 28.24 -0.47 -20.20
C VAL A 15 29.11 -1.57 -20.83
N ALA A 16 30.43 -1.38 -20.94
CA ALA A 16 31.32 -2.41 -21.49
C ALA A 16 31.61 -3.59 -20.52
N GLN A 17 31.44 -3.40 -19.21
CA GLN A 17 31.56 -4.47 -18.21
C GLN A 17 30.28 -5.34 -18.09
N GLU A 18 29.15 -4.94 -18.69
CA GLU A 18 27.85 -5.63 -18.54
C GLU A 18 27.80 -7.01 -19.21
N ALA A 19 28.46 -7.18 -20.36
CA ALA A 19 28.50 -8.45 -21.07
C ALA A 19 29.40 -9.49 -20.39
N SER A 20 30.49 -9.05 -19.75
CA SER A 20 31.37 -9.90 -18.95
C SER A 20 30.77 -10.19 -17.57
N ALA A 21 30.18 -9.19 -16.91
CA ALA A 21 29.57 -9.34 -15.59
C ALA A 21 28.33 -10.25 -15.63
N SER A 22 27.46 -10.13 -16.65
CA SER A 22 26.30 -11.04 -16.79
C SER A 22 26.71 -12.47 -17.13
N ARG A 23 27.80 -12.68 -17.90
CA ARG A 23 28.37 -14.01 -18.16
C ARG A 23 29.02 -14.61 -16.90
N GLU A 24 29.76 -13.82 -16.14
CA GLU A 24 30.36 -14.26 -14.88
C GLU A 24 29.30 -14.53 -13.80
N CYS A 25 28.23 -13.74 -13.79
CA CYS A 25 27.11 -13.89 -12.86
C CYS A 25 26.30 -15.18 -13.04
N LYS A 26 26.33 -15.78 -14.23
CA LYS A 26 25.68 -17.09 -14.50
C LYS A 26 26.42 -18.28 -13.88
N ASN A 27 27.63 -18.10 -13.37
CA ASN A 27 28.30 -19.12 -12.57
C ASN A 27 27.60 -19.24 -11.20
N GLY A 28 27.32 -20.45 -10.72
CA GLY A 28 26.47 -20.66 -9.52
C GLY A 28 26.92 -19.90 -8.26
N LYS A 29 28.23 -19.67 -8.10
CA LYS A 29 28.77 -18.84 -6.99
C LYS A 29 28.44 -17.36 -7.14
N TRP A 30 28.49 -16.83 -8.36
CA TRP A 30 28.19 -15.43 -8.62
C TRP A 30 26.68 -15.18 -8.69
N ARG A 31 25.88 -16.14 -9.14
CA ARG A 31 24.41 -16.07 -9.04
C ARG A 31 23.99 -15.95 -7.57
N ALA A 32 24.58 -16.76 -6.69
CA ALA A 32 24.35 -16.66 -5.26
C ALA A 32 24.84 -15.32 -4.66
N ALA A 33 25.93 -14.74 -5.18
CA ALA A 33 26.42 -13.42 -4.78
C ALA A 33 25.50 -12.28 -5.29
N ALA A 34 25.01 -12.38 -6.52
CA ALA A 34 24.04 -11.45 -7.08
C ALA A 34 22.70 -11.53 -6.37
N GLU A 35 22.20 -12.72 -6.04
CA GLU A 35 21.04 -12.86 -5.16
C GLU A 35 21.27 -12.24 -3.78
N GLN A 36 22.51 -12.15 -3.30
CA GLN A 36 22.84 -11.44 -2.06
C GLN A 36 22.91 -9.92 -2.27
N ILE A 37 23.45 -9.46 -3.40
CA ILE A 37 23.52 -8.04 -3.78
C ILE A 37 22.12 -7.47 -4.07
N ALA A 38 21.25 -8.24 -4.72
CA ALA A 38 19.83 -7.95 -4.96
C ALA A 38 18.96 -7.99 -3.69
N ARG A 39 19.58 -8.08 -2.52
CA ARG A 39 18.92 -7.90 -1.21
C ARG A 39 19.49 -6.69 -0.47
N MET A 40 20.54 -6.07 -1.01
CA MET A 40 21.17 -4.88 -0.46
C MET A 40 20.60 -3.65 -1.14
N LYS A 41 20.16 -2.68 -0.34
CA LYS A 41 19.82 -1.35 -0.82
C LYS A 41 21.12 -0.62 -1.16
N LEU A 42 21.46 -0.49 -2.44
CA LEU A 42 22.68 0.18 -2.89
C LEU A 42 22.37 1.67 -3.12
N GLU A 43 22.49 2.44 -2.05
CA GLU A 43 22.39 3.91 -2.11
C GLU A 43 23.72 4.48 -2.61
N GLY A 44 23.72 5.05 -3.81
CA GLY A 44 24.84 5.81 -4.35
C GLY A 44 24.43 7.24 -4.61
N GLU A 45 24.76 8.17 -3.71
CA GLU A 45 24.53 9.59 -3.94
C GLU A 45 25.51 10.06 -5.03
N LEU A 46 25.01 10.09 -6.25
CA LEU A 46 25.72 10.61 -7.39
C LEU A 46 25.23 12.03 -7.63
N ASP A 47 26.01 13.02 -7.20
CA ASP A 47 25.89 14.43 -7.61
C ASP A 47 26.15 14.52 -9.13
N LEU A 48 25.16 14.12 -9.92
CA LEU A 48 25.33 13.92 -11.36
C LEU A 48 25.14 15.20 -12.16
N ILE A 49 24.55 16.25 -11.59
CA ILE A 49 24.27 17.47 -12.33
C ILE A 49 24.30 18.69 -11.41
N ASP A 50 25.31 19.53 -11.61
CA ASP A 50 25.27 20.95 -11.23
C ASP A 50 24.29 21.63 -12.19
N LEU A 51 22.98 21.54 -11.90
CA LEU A 51 21.94 22.26 -12.63
C LEU A 51 21.94 23.69 -12.10
N ASP A 52 22.73 24.52 -12.77
CA ASP A 52 22.87 25.98 -12.63
C ASP A 52 21.56 26.71 -13.01
N LEU A 53 20.42 26.28 -12.45
CA LEU A 53 19.07 26.66 -12.89
C LEU A 53 18.31 27.53 -11.87
N PHE A 54 18.82 27.75 -10.65
CA PHE A 54 18.08 28.49 -9.61
C PHE A 54 19.02 29.21 -8.60
N PRO A 55 18.92 30.53 -8.42
CA PRO A 55 19.63 31.24 -7.33
C PRO A 55 18.89 31.07 -5.99
N GLY A 56 19.58 30.60 -4.95
CA GLY A 56 19.16 30.76 -3.55
C GLY A 56 18.57 29.54 -2.80
N GLY A 57 18.73 28.31 -3.29
CA GLY A 57 18.35 27.09 -2.57
C GLY A 57 19.38 25.97 -2.73
N SER A 58 19.54 25.10 -1.73
CA SER A 58 20.31 23.86 -1.88
C SER A 58 19.45 22.82 -2.61
N PHE A 59 19.92 22.37 -3.78
CA PHE A 59 19.32 21.27 -4.53
C PHE A 59 20.08 19.99 -4.21
N VAL A 60 19.36 18.94 -3.82
CA VAL A 60 19.90 17.58 -3.77
C VAL A 60 19.15 16.79 -4.82
N ALA A 61 19.85 16.40 -5.89
CA ALA A 61 19.37 15.48 -6.91
C ALA A 61 19.98 14.10 -6.64
N GLY A 62 19.21 13.23 -5.99
CA GLY A 62 19.63 11.86 -5.68
C GLY A 62 19.22 10.91 -6.80
N PHE A 63 20.13 10.04 -7.22
CA PHE A 63 19.79 8.82 -7.94
C PHE A 63 19.97 7.63 -6.99
N GLU A 64 18.98 6.76 -6.94
CA GLU A 64 19.04 5.52 -6.18
C GLU A 64 18.60 4.39 -7.09
N TYR A 65 19.22 3.22 -6.96
CA TYR A 65 18.65 2.03 -7.56
C TYR A 65 18.54 0.92 -6.53
N GLU A 66 17.48 0.15 -6.66
CA GLU A 66 17.16 -0.93 -5.76
C GLU A 66 16.81 -2.16 -6.58
N VAL A 67 17.36 -3.31 -6.20
CA VAL A 67 16.85 -4.59 -6.66
C VAL A 67 16.33 -5.30 -5.43
N GLU A 68 15.06 -5.66 -5.45
CA GLU A 68 14.45 -6.49 -4.42
C GLU A 68 13.75 -7.70 -5.06
N PRO A 69 13.61 -8.82 -4.34
CA PRO A 69 12.71 -9.86 -4.77
C PRO A 69 11.26 -9.33 -4.83
N ALA A 70 10.52 -9.58 -5.92
CA ALA A 70 9.13 -9.12 -6.04
C ALA A 70 8.18 -9.91 -5.12
N HIS A 71 8.60 -11.11 -4.69
CA HIS A 71 7.81 -12.05 -3.88
C HIS A 71 6.52 -12.51 -4.57
N THR A 72 6.52 -12.46 -5.90
CA THR A 72 5.47 -12.95 -6.79
C THR A 72 6.12 -13.66 -7.96
N LYS A 73 5.70 -14.90 -8.23
CA LYS A 73 6.14 -15.71 -9.38
C LYS A 73 7.67 -15.82 -9.58
N GLY A 74 8.45 -15.66 -8.50
CA GLY A 74 9.91 -15.73 -8.54
C GLY A 74 10.62 -14.53 -9.19
N LEU A 75 9.91 -13.44 -9.50
CA LEU A 75 10.48 -12.24 -10.13
C LEU A 75 11.31 -11.41 -9.16
N TYR A 76 12.19 -10.57 -9.71
CA TYR A 76 12.93 -9.51 -9.03
C TYR A 76 12.48 -8.16 -9.58
N SER A 77 12.14 -7.23 -8.69
CA SER A 77 11.85 -5.85 -9.05
C SER A 77 13.14 -5.04 -9.06
N ARG A 78 13.46 -4.44 -10.20
CA ARG A 78 14.48 -3.41 -10.35
C ARG A 78 13.80 -2.05 -10.32
N THR A 79 14.10 -1.25 -9.30
CA THR A 79 13.63 0.13 -9.15
C THR A 79 14.77 1.10 -9.45
N ASP A 80 14.59 2.00 -10.40
CA ASP A 80 15.48 3.13 -10.65
C ASP A 80 14.78 4.42 -10.20
N SER A 81 15.27 5.03 -9.13
CA SER A 81 14.66 6.15 -8.41
C SER A 81 15.42 7.45 -8.62
N TRP A 82 14.70 8.50 -9.01
CA TRP A 82 15.22 9.85 -9.21
C TRP A 82 14.50 10.78 -8.25
N GLN A 83 15.23 11.38 -7.33
CA GLN A 83 14.67 12.25 -6.30
C GLN A 83 15.25 13.65 -6.40
N VAL A 84 14.38 14.65 -6.35
CA VAL A 84 14.75 16.05 -6.24
C VAL A 84 14.01 16.62 -5.05
N SER A 85 14.75 17.12 -4.06
CA SER A 85 14.15 17.75 -2.89
C SER A 85 14.64 19.18 -2.71
N THR A 86 13.73 20.04 -2.27
CA THR A 86 14.02 21.43 -1.88
C THR A 86 13.41 21.65 -0.51
N LYS A 87 14.22 22.14 0.44
CA LYS A 87 13.78 22.41 1.81
C LYS A 87 14.06 23.87 2.14
N ALA A 88 13.02 24.61 2.52
CA ALA A 88 13.15 25.95 3.04
C ALA A 88 12.58 25.97 4.46
N ILE A 89 13.39 26.28 5.46
CA ILE A 89 12.97 26.37 6.87
C ILE A 89 13.29 27.78 7.39
N PRO A 90 12.40 28.76 7.24
CA PRO A 90 12.48 29.99 8.02
C PRO A 90 12.18 29.72 9.51
N GLY A 91 13.16 29.97 10.37
CA GLY A 91 13.01 29.94 11.83
C GLY A 91 13.09 31.33 12.44
N ARG A 92 12.29 31.60 13.49
CA ARG A 92 12.46 32.78 14.36
C ARG A 92 12.21 32.39 15.81
N THR A 93 13.11 32.78 16.69
CA THR A 93 12.93 32.67 18.15
C THR A 93 12.19 33.90 18.65
N VAL A 94 11.14 33.71 19.44
CA VAL A 94 10.35 34.79 20.06
C VAL A 94 10.34 34.57 21.56
N GLU A 95 10.67 35.61 22.33
CA GLU A 95 10.63 35.57 23.79
C GLU A 95 9.19 35.78 24.28
N VAL A 96 8.61 34.78 24.95
CA VAL A 96 7.26 34.85 25.52
C VAL A 96 7.35 34.51 27.01
N GLY A 97 7.11 35.51 27.86
CA GLY A 97 7.11 35.32 29.32
C GLY A 97 8.47 34.93 29.92
N GLY A 98 9.59 35.34 29.30
CA GLY A 98 10.95 35.00 29.73
C GLY A 98 11.47 33.65 29.24
N PHE A 99 10.75 33.01 28.31
CA PHE A 99 11.15 31.76 27.66
C PHE A 99 11.34 31.99 26.16
N ASP A 100 12.43 31.45 25.60
CA ASP A 100 12.67 31.40 24.17
C ASP A 100 11.79 30.34 23.52
N VAL A 101 10.84 30.76 22.70
CA VAL A 101 10.01 29.86 21.88
C VAL A 101 10.53 29.89 20.44
N GLY A 102 11.04 28.75 19.97
CA GLY A 102 11.42 28.58 18.56
C GLY A 102 10.18 28.33 17.71
N LEU A 103 9.84 29.28 16.83
CA LEU A 103 8.83 29.08 15.80
C LEU A 103 9.53 28.70 14.49
N ASN A 104 9.40 27.44 14.11
CA ASN A 104 9.93 26.92 12.86
C ASN A 104 8.77 26.72 11.88
N GLY A 105 8.75 27.52 10.81
CA GLY A 105 7.89 27.30 9.65
C GLY A 105 8.74 26.73 8.52
N GLY A 106 8.30 25.67 7.87
CA GLY A 106 9.05 25.03 6.79
C GLY A 106 8.18 24.64 5.63
N VAL A 107 8.66 24.91 4.42
CA VAL A 107 8.14 24.31 3.18
C VAL A 107 9.09 23.21 2.76
N LYS A 108 8.57 21.99 2.67
CA LYS A 108 9.27 20.85 2.08
C LYS A 108 8.60 20.52 0.76
N ASN A 109 9.36 20.58 -0.33
CA ASN A 109 8.93 20.05 -1.61
C ASN A 109 9.85 18.88 -1.99
N GLN A 110 9.25 17.78 -2.41
CA GLN A 110 9.97 16.59 -2.83
C GLN A 110 9.26 16.01 -4.04
N ILE A 111 10.06 15.79 -5.09
CA ILE A 111 9.66 15.14 -6.32
C ILE A 111 10.42 13.82 -6.39
N GLU A 112 9.70 12.76 -6.70
CA GLU A 112 10.24 11.41 -6.86
C GLU A 112 9.71 10.81 -8.16
N ALA A 113 10.61 10.24 -8.95
CA ALA A 113 10.29 9.53 -10.18
C ALA A 113 10.96 8.16 -10.16
N ASN A 114 10.16 7.11 -10.10
CA ASN A 114 10.62 5.73 -10.00
C ASN A 114 10.22 4.95 -11.25
N PHE A 115 11.17 4.21 -11.81
CA PHE A 115 10.90 3.17 -12.81
C PHE A 115 11.03 1.82 -12.16
N VAL A 116 10.02 0.96 -12.29
CA VAL A 116 10.06 -0.40 -11.78
C VAL A 116 9.94 -1.36 -12.95
N ARG A 117 10.86 -2.32 -13.00
CA ARG A 117 10.92 -3.40 -13.98
C ARG A 117 10.92 -4.73 -13.27
N PHE A 118 10.24 -5.73 -13.82
CA PHE A 118 10.21 -7.06 -13.25
C PHE A 118 11.01 -8.02 -14.12
N ILE A 119 12.07 -8.58 -13.55
CA ILE A 119 13.05 -9.38 -14.25
C ILE A 119 13.16 -10.72 -13.55
N LYS A 120 13.12 -11.81 -14.31
CA LYS A 120 13.15 -13.17 -13.75
C LYS A 120 14.52 -13.53 -13.15
N ASP A 121 15.59 -13.08 -13.79
CA ASP A 121 16.94 -13.39 -13.37
C ASP A 121 17.52 -12.26 -12.48
N PRO A 122 18.00 -12.57 -11.26
CA PRO A 122 18.52 -11.55 -10.34
C PRO A 122 19.81 -10.89 -10.86
N CYS A 123 20.65 -11.62 -11.60
CA CYS A 123 21.86 -11.05 -12.19
C CYS A 123 21.49 -10.05 -13.28
N GLU A 124 20.54 -10.40 -14.13
CA GLU A 124 20.00 -9.48 -15.14
C GLU A 124 19.36 -8.26 -14.48
N ALA A 125 18.64 -8.41 -13.36
CA ALA A 125 18.05 -7.30 -12.63
C ALA A 125 19.10 -6.32 -12.05
N ILE A 126 20.22 -6.83 -11.55
CA ILE A 126 21.33 -6.00 -11.06
C ILE A 126 22.08 -5.32 -12.19
N ALA A 127 22.38 -6.06 -13.26
CA ALA A 127 23.13 -5.58 -14.40
C ALA A 127 22.29 -4.72 -15.35
N ALA A 128 20.97 -4.67 -15.17
CA ALA A 128 20.07 -3.90 -15.99
C ALA A 128 20.46 -2.41 -15.99
N THR A 129 20.69 -1.86 -17.18
CA THR A 129 21.03 -0.44 -17.33
C THR A 129 19.94 0.44 -16.70
N PRO A 130 20.30 1.44 -15.88
CA PRO A 130 19.32 2.33 -15.27
C PRO A 130 18.46 3.07 -16.28
N TYR A 131 17.17 3.17 -16.00
CA TYR A 131 16.30 4.06 -16.77
C TYR A 131 16.60 5.52 -16.42
N THR A 132 16.92 6.31 -17.43
CA THR A 132 17.21 7.75 -17.27
C THR A 132 15.94 8.59 -17.36
N PRO A 133 15.94 9.85 -16.89
CA PRO A 133 14.80 10.77 -17.02
C PRO A 133 14.30 10.98 -18.46
N LYS A 134 15.08 10.61 -19.49
CA LYS A 134 14.65 10.65 -20.90
C LYS A 134 13.63 9.57 -21.27
N ARG A 135 13.45 8.54 -20.42
CA ARG A 135 12.47 7.45 -20.59
C ARG A 135 11.15 7.72 -19.87
N ILE A 136 11.01 8.85 -19.17
CA ILE A 136 9.80 9.17 -18.41
C ILE A 136 8.61 9.28 -19.39
N PRO A 137 7.55 8.47 -19.23
CA PRO A 137 6.44 8.38 -20.19
C PRO A 137 5.47 9.56 -20.11
N LEU A 138 5.93 10.81 -19.91
CA LEU A 138 5.08 12.02 -19.91
C LEU A 138 4.72 12.52 -21.32
N LYS A 139 4.94 11.67 -22.34
CA LYS A 139 4.51 11.85 -23.73
C LYS A 139 4.00 10.52 -24.25
N ALA A 140 2.92 10.51 -25.03
CA ALA A 140 2.37 9.29 -25.63
C ALA A 140 3.42 8.59 -26.51
N SER A 141 4.21 9.38 -27.26
CA SER A 141 5.32 8.87 -28.09
C SER A 141 6.42 8.14 -27.30
N ILE A 142 6.59 8.44 -26.00
CA ILE A 142 7.50 7.71 -25.12
C ILE A 142 6.78 6.53 -24.48
N ALA A 143 5.52 6.71 -24.05
CA ALA A 143 4.71 5.70 -23.39
C ALA A 143 4.44 4.46 -24.26
N LEU A 144 4.24 4.63 -25.57
CA LEU A 144 4.19 3.52 -26.54
C LEU A 144 5.54 3.24 -27.25
N GLY A 145 6.52 4.09 -27.01
CA GLY A 145 7.81 4.02 -27.68
C GLY A 145 8.65 2.81 -27.23
N PRO A 146 9.74 2.49 -27.95
CA PRO A 146 10.64 1.38 -27.60
C PRO A 146 11.46 1.61 -26.32
N LYS A 147 11.22 2.74 -25.62
CA LYS A 147 11.94 3.14 -24.40
C LYS A 147 11.18 2.76 -23.13
N PHE A 148 9.92 2.34 -23.24
CA PHE A 148 9.04 1.95 -22.16
C PHE A 148 8.29 0.68 -22.58
N ASN A 149 8.73 -0.47 -22.06
CA ASN A 149 8.27 -1.78 -22.51
C ASN A 149 6.92 -2.16 -21.88
N VAL A 150 6.24 -3.14 -22.46
CA VAL A 150 5.03 -3.72 -21.87
C VAL A 150 5.38 -4.32 -20.50
N GLY A 151 4.61 -3.98 -19.47
CA GLY A 151 4.91 -4.37 -18.08
C GLY A 151 5.92 -3.49 -17.35
N ASP A 152 6.55 -2.50 -18.01
CA ASP A 152 7.29 -1.45 -17.30
C ASP A 152 6.28 -0.59 -16.51
N TYR A 153 6.64 -0.28 -15.27
CA TYR A 153 5.84 0.55 -14.38
C TYR A 153 6.59 1.84 -14.06
N PHE A 154 5.93 2.98 -14.26
CA PHE A 154 6.45 4.29 -13.89
C PHE A 154 5.59 4.92 -12.81
N PHE A 155 6.26 5.45 -11.80
CA PHE A 155 5.67 6.14 -10.68
C PHE A 155 6.27 7.54 -10.56
N PHE A 156 5.42 8.53 -10.42
CA PHE A 156 5.82 9.90 -10.11
C PHE A 156 5.06 10.40 -8.90
N LYS A 157 5.76 10.96 -7.92
CA LYS A 157 5.18 11.61 -6.73
C LYS A 157 5.70 13.03 -6.64
N GLY A 158 4.78 13.98 -6.59
CA GLY A 158 5.07 15.36 -6.17
C GLY A 158 4.42 15.60 -4.82
N SER A 159 5.20 16.03 -3.83
CA SER A 159 4.72 16.35 -2.48
C SER A 159 5.08 17.77 -2.08
N LEU A 160 4.11 18.45 -1.48
CA LEU A 160 4.25 19.74 -0.85
C LEU A 160 3.80 19.62 0.61
N GLY A 161 4.74 19.79 1.53
CA GLY A 161 4.50 19.79 2.97
C GLY A 161 4.72 21.18 3.55
N PHE A 162 3.78 21.61 4.38
CA PHE A 162 3.92 22.75 5.27
C PHE A 162 4.02 22.23 6.70
N VAL A 163 5.11 22.56 7.37
CA VAL A 163 5.33 22.23 8.78
C VAL A 163 5.39 23.53 9.55
N ALA A 164 4.53 23.69 10.55
CA ALA A 164 4.62 24.74 11.55
C ALA A 164 4.82 24.07 12.91
N SER A 165 6.00 24.21 13.49
CA SER A 165 6.31 23.64 14.80
C SER A 165 6.74 24.71 15.79
N ALA A 166 6.23 24.59 17.01
CA ALA A 166 6.75 25.29 18.17
C ALA A 166 7.60 24.31 18.98
N GLU A 167 8.88 24.60 19.09
CA GLU A 167 9.76 23.90 20.03
C GLU A 167 9.56 24.51 21.41
N LEU A 168 8.99 23.74 22.34
CA LEU A 168 8.94 24.11 23.75
C LEU A 168 10.23 23.59 24.41
N LEU A 169 11.01 24.50 24.97
CA LEU A 169 12.32 24.29 25.62
C LEU A 169 12.48 22.97 26.41
N GLN A 170 13.70 22.40 26.37
CA GLN A 170 14.19 21.29 27.18
C GLN A 170 14.05 21.58 28.69
N LEU A 171 12.90 21.26 29.26
CA LEU A 171 12.76 21.18 30.71
C LEU A 171 13.25 19.80 31.17
N LEU A 172 14.35 19.81 31.93
CA LEU A 172 15.02 18.70 32.64
C LEU A 172 16.29 18.10 32.01
N SER A 173 17.23 18.92 31.52
CA SER A 173 18.61 18.46 31.25
C SER A 173 19.48 18.48 32.52
N ASN A 174 19.25 17.51 33.40
CA ASN A 174 20.33 16.90 34.20
C ASN A 174 20.18 15.37 34.30
N SER A 175 19.25 14.78 33.54
CA SER A 175 19.17 13.32 33.39
C SER A 175 19.71 12.94 32.01
N ALA A 176 20.45 11.83 31.93
CA ALA A 176 20.99 11.25 30.69
C ALA A 176 19.90 10.78 29.70
N TRP A 177 18.64 11.13 29.94
CA TRP A 177 17.44 10.76 29.21
C TRP A 177 16.59 12.01 28.99
N GLY A 178 17.13 13.01 28.28
CA GLY A 178 16.36 14.20 27.92
C GLY A 178 15.22 13.85 26.98
N VAL A 179 13.97 14.02 27.44
CA VAL A 179 12.77 13.91 26.59
C VAL A 179 12.46 15.31 26.05
N SER A 180 12.58 15.50 24.73
CA SER A 180 12.16 16.74 24.06
C SER A 180 10.70 16.65 23.64
N PHE A 181 9.91 17.67 23.97
CA PHE A 181 8.52 17.81 23.53
C PHE A 181 8.45 18.90 22.44
N SER A 182 8.14 18.51 21.20
CA SER A 182 7.84 19.43 20.10
C SER A 182 6.35 19.36 19.76
N ALA A 183 5.69 20.50 19.64
CA ALA A 183 4.32 20.60 19.13
C ALA A 183 4.36 21.05 17.68
N GLY A 184 3.64 20.38 16.79
CA GLY A 184 3.67 20.67 15.36
C GLY A 184 2.34 20.44 14.66
N TYR A 185 1.98 21.39 13.81
CA TYR A 185 0.95 21.24 12.80
C TYR A 185 1.62 20.93 11.46
N MET A 186 1.17 19.86 10.81
CA MET A 186 1.66 19.47 9.49
C MET A 186 0.49 19.36 8.52
N MET A 187 0.54 20.14 7.44
CA MET A 187 -0.29 19.94 6.26
C MET A 187 0.58 19.34 5.17
N GLU A 188 0.15 18.23 4.60
CA GLU A 188 0.85 17.62 3.47
C GLU A 188 -0.14 17.35 2.36
N GLY A 189 0.16 17.91 1.18
CA GLY A 189 -0.48 17.54 -0.07
C GLY A 189 0.50 16.76 -0.93
N PHE A 190 0.06 15.68 -1.55
CA PHE A 190 0.83 15.05 -2.61
C PHE A 190 -0.07 14.59 -3.75
N TYR A 191 0.50 14.51 -4.93
CA TYR A 191 -0.12 13.84 -6.07
C TYR A 191 0.83 12.75 -6.57
N LYS A 192 0.22 11.72 -7.14
CA LYS A 192 0.88 10.54 -7.67
C LYS A 192 0.33 10.22 -9.04
N LEU A 193 1.25 9.84 -9.92
CA LEU A 193 0.95 9.36 -11.26
C LEU A 193 1.55 7.97 -11.39
N HIS A 194 0.70 7.03 -11.74
CA HIS A 194 1.05 5.65 -12.01
C HIS A 194 0.78 5.39 -13.48
N ILE A 195 1.81 4.96 -14.20
CA ILE A 195 1.73 4.69 -15.64
C ILE A 195 2.25 3.28 -15.87
N VAL A 196 1.43 2.42 -16.48
CA VAL A 196 1.82 1.08 -16.92
C VAL A 196 1.47 0.92 -18.37
N ARG A 197 2.41 0.41 -19.16
CA ARG A 197 2.12 -0.02 -20.53
C ARG A 197 1.50 -1.41 -20.50
N ILE A 198 0.25 -1.51 -20.93
CA ILE A 198 -0.51 -2.76 -20.90
C ILE A 198 -0.16 -3.64 -22.10
N ASP A 199 -0.11 -3.04 -23.28
CA ASP A 199 0.21 -3.71 -24.54
C ASP A 199 0.82 -2.72 -25.56
N GLU A 200 0.75 -3.05 -26.84
CA GLU A 200 1.32 -2.21 -27.91
C GLU A 200 0.60 -0.88 -28.10
N THR A 201 -0.69 -0.79 -27.75
CA THR A 201 -1.58 0.34 -28.03
C THR A 201 -2.11 1.02 -26.76
N HIS A 202 -2.15 0.31 -25.64
CA HIS A 202 -2.80 0.75 -24.42
C HIS A 202 -1.85 1.08 -23.27
N VAL A 203 -2.19 2.14 -22.54
CA VAL A 203 -1.52 2.56 -21.31
C VAL A 203 -2.56 2.74 -20.21
N ARG A 204 -2.30 2.18 -19.02
CA ARG A 204 -3.06 2.47 -17.81
C ARG A 204 -2.46 3.69 -17.12
N LEU A 205 -3.29 4.69 -16.89
CA LEU A 205 -2.96 5.91 -16.17
C LEU A 205 -3.85 6.00 -14.92
N LYS A 206 -3.23 5.93 -13.74
CA LYS A 206 -3.90 6.18 -12.46
C LYS A 206 -3.32 7.42 -11.82
N VAL A 207 -4.20 8.37 -11.52
CA VAL A 207 -3.87 9.61 -10.85
C VAL A 207 -4.47 9.56 -9.47
N ILE A 208 -3.63 9.77 -8.46
CA ILE A 208 -4.06 9.86 -7.07
C ILE A 208 -3.61 11.22 -6.56
N ALA A 209 -4.48 11.90 -5.86
CA ALA A 209 -4.07 13.04 -5.08
C ALA A 209 -4.64 12.96 -3.69
N HIS A 210 -3.80 13.38 -2.77
CA HIS A 210 -4.00 13.23 -1.36
C HIS A 210 -3.75 14.57 -0.72
N ARG A 211 -4.68 14.98 0.13
CA ARG A 211 -4.53 16.09 1.05
C ARG A 211 -4.73 15.57 2.45
N GLY A 212 -3.68 15.61 3.26
CA GLY A 212 -3.70 15.20 4.65
C GLY A 212 -3.37 16.36 5.58
N HIS A 213 -3.95 16.35 6.76
CA HIS A 213 -3.43 17.12 7.88
C HIS A 213 -3.29 16.22 9.11
N GLY A 214 -2.20 16.39 9.82
CA GLY A 214 -1.89 15.68 11.06
C GLY A 214 -1.51 16.66 12.16
N VAL A 215 -1.89 16.34 13.39
CA VAL A 215 -1.46 17.06 14.58
C VAL A 215 -0.61 16.11 15.42
N SER A 216 0.62 16.50 15.73
CA SER A 216 1.51 15.78 16.65
C SER A 216 1.96 16.72 17.77
N GLY A 217 1.56 16.43 19.02
CA GLY A 217 1.91 17.21 20.22
C GLY A 217 1.06 18.48 20.41
N SER A 218 0.71 18.83 21.66
CA SER A 218 -0.47 19.61 22.05
C SER A 218 -0.50 21.11 21.76
N ILE A 219 -1.73 21.60 21.50
CA ILE A 219 -2.21 22.98 21.29
C ILE A 219 -2.27 23.40 19.80
N GLY A 220 -3.49 23.58 19.29
CA GLY A 220 -3.79 23.90 17.90
C GLY A 220 -3.86 25.42 17.65
N LEU A 221 -3.23 25.86 16.57
CA LEU A 221 -3.49 27.14 15.92
C LEU A 221 -3.95 26.86 14.50
N GLY A 222 -5.16 27.30 14.15
CA GLY A 222 -5.74 27.13 12.82
C GLY A 222 -5.10 28.07 11.80
N TYR A 223 -4.79 27.55 10.62
CA TYR A 223 -4.42 28.33 9.43
C TYR A 223 -5.50 28.14 8.36
N GLN A 224 -5.79 29.20 7.61
CA GLN A 224 -7.06 29.39 6.90
C GLN A 224 -6.84 29.86 5.44
N ASN A 225 -5.88 29.26 4.72
CA ASN A 225 -5.70 29.51 3.28
C ASN A 225 -5.71 28.21 2.46
N ASP A 226 -6.21 28.32 1.23
CA ASP A 226 -6.58 27.20 0.35
C ASP A 226 -5.43 26.77 -0.58
N PHE A 227 -5.28 25.46 -0.77
CA PHE A 227 -4.35 24.86 -1.73
C PHE A 227 -5.15 24.01 -2.71
N GLU A 228 -5.18 24.42 -3.98
CA GLU A 228 -5.96 23.79 -5.04
C GLU A 228 -5.07 22.89 -5.92
N VAL A 229 -5.38 21.60 -5.99
CA VAL A 229 -4.58 20.59 -6.75
C VAL A 229 -5.20 20.28 -8.12
N PHE A 230 -6.52 20.45 -8.27
CA PHE A 230 -7.30 20.15 -9.49
C PHE A 230 -8.31 21.26 -9.80
N GLN A 231 -8.50 21.56 -11.09
CA GLN A 231 -9.59 22.40 -11.59
C GLN A 231 -10.45 21.47 -12.40
N VAL A 232 -11.71 21.38 -11.99
CA VAL A 232 -12.74 20.83 -12.84
C VAL A 232 -13.96 21.73 -12.67
N ASP A 233 -14.06 22.77 -13.51
CA ASP A 233 -15.06 23.86 -13.41
C ASP A 233 -16.54 23.40 -13.50
N ARG A 234 -16.80 22.10 -13.63
CA ARG A 234 -18.14 21.49 -13.68
C ARG A 234 -18.41 20.55 -12.49
N LEU A 235 -17.68 20.69 -11.38
CA LEU A 235 -17.79 19.90 -10.14
C LEU A 235 -17.83 20.76 -8.87
N ASN A 236 -18.36 21.98 -8.94
CA ASN A 236 -18.31 22.93 -7.82
C ASN A 236 -18.89 22.38 -6.50
N ASP A 237 -19.99 21.63 -6.55
CA ASP A 237 -20.68 21.20 -5.33
C ASP A 237 -19.91 20.13 -4.53
N ILE A 238 -18.93 19.44 -5.12
CA ILE A 238 -18.17 18.36 -4.45
C ILE A 238 -16.79 18.85 -3.97
N LEU A 239 -16.27 19.94 -4.55
CA LEU A 239 -14.98 20.52 -4.20
C LEU A 239 -15.09 21.57 -3.08
N GLU A 240 -16.25 22.20 -2.87
CA GLU A 240 -16.47 23.10 -1.72
C GLU A 240 -16.27 22.39 -0.37
N ASP A 241 -16.63 21.10 -0.28
CA ASP A 241 -16.37 20.28 0.92
C ASP A 241 -14.89 19.94 1.10
N TRP A 242 -14.02 20.11 0.10
CA TRP A 242 -12.57 19.95 0.21
C TRP A 242 -11.92 21.10 1.01
N ILE A 243 -12.59 22.25 1.12
CA ILE A 243 -12.07 23.53 1.60
C ILE A 243 -12.25 23.73 3.12
N ASN A 244 -13.24 23.09 3.75
CA ASN A 244 -13.52 23.29 5.18
C ASN A 244 -12.69 22.41 6.13
N LEU A 245 -11.87 23.05 6.99
CA LEU A 245 -11.15 22.43 8.11
C LEU A 245 -11.90 22.65 9.43
N LYS A 246 -12.11 21.59 10.23
CA LYS A 246 -12.60 21.69 11.61
C LYS A 246 -11.46 21.35 12.59
N PRO A 247 -11.23 22.15 13.65
CA PRO A 247 -10.22 21.84 14.66
C PRO A 247 -10.64 20.62 15.52
N VAL A 248 -9.68 19.78 15.91
CA VAL A 248 -9.89 18.57 16.72
C VAL A 248 -8.84 18.45 17.83
N GLU A 249 -9.26 17.98 19.01
CA GLU A 249 -8.49 17.85 20.27
C GLU A 249 -7.73 16.50 20.43
N LEU A 250 -6.68 16.51 21.27
CA LEU A 250 -5.61 15.48 21.48
C LEU A 250 -6.03 14.24 22.30
N THR A 251 -5.43 13.04 22.23
CA THR A 251 -4.02 12.57 22.05
C THR A 251 -3.99 11.24 21.25
N ALA A 252 -2.83 10.87 20.68
CA ALA A 252 -2.59 9.87 19.62
C ALA A 252 -2.83 10.41 18.20
N SER A 253 -1.97 10.03 17.23
CA SER A 253 -1.96 10.62 15.89
C SER A 253 -3.24 10.27 15.12
N LYS A 254 -4.21 11.16 15.20
CA LYS A 254 -5.40 11.14 14.35
C LYS A 254 -5.06 11.86 13.06
N ASN A 255 -4.97 11.11 11.97
CA ASN A 255 -4.76 11.68 10.65
C ASN A 255 -6.10 11.74 9.93
N GLN A 256 -6.39 12.89 9.33
CA GLN A 256 -7.50 13.03 8.39
C GLN A 256 -6.91 13.28 7.02
N SER A 257 -7.38 12.50 6.05
CA SER A 257 -6.98 12.63 4.66
C SER A 257 -8.21 12.70 3.76
N LYS A 258 -8.07 13.46 2.68
CA LYS A 258 -8.98 13.45 1.54
C LYS A 258 -8.18 12.95 0.35
N VAL A 259 -8.74 11.98 -0.36
CA VAL A 259 -8.13 11.38 -1.55
C VAL A 259 -9.08 11.51 -2.71
N PHE A 260 -8.55 12.03 -3.81
CA PHE A 260 -9.17 12.02 -5.12
C PHE A 260 -8.40 11.02 -5.97
N MET A 261 -9.11 10.13 -6.66
CA MET A 261 -8.47 9.17 -7.55
C MET A 261 -9.27 8.93 -8.82
N VAL A 262 -8.53 8.83 -9.92
CA VAL A 262 -9.03 8.37 -11.22
C VAL A 262 -8.10 7.31 -11.80
N ASP A 263 -8.67 6.36 -12.53
CA ASP A 263 -7.97 5.23 -13.15
C ASP A 263 -8.55 4.99 -14.55
N TYR A 264 -7.72 5.17 -15.57
CA TYR A 264 -8.08 5.00 -16.96
C TYR A 264 -7.17 4.00 -17.65
N VAL A 265 -7.71 3.27 -18.61
CA VAL A 265 -6.96 2.62 -19.69
C VAL A 265 -7.21 3.42 -20.95
N LEU A 266 -6.12 3.90 -21.55
CA LEU A 266 -6.11 4.81 -22.68
C LEU A 266 -5.61 4.06 -23.92
N ASP A 267 -6.37 4.11 -25.01
CA ASP A 267 -5.87 3.73 -26.34
C ASP A 267 -5.06 4.90 -26.92
N LEU A 268 -3.74 4.79 -26.88
CA LEU A 268 -2.82 5.83 -27.36
C LEU A 268 -2.55 5.71 -28.87
N THR A 269 -3.37 4.98 -29.63
CA THR A 269 -3.38 5.05 -31.10
C THR A 269 -4.32 6.14 -31.64
N ASP A 270 -5.30 6.58 -30.84
CA ASP A 270 -6.23 7.64 -31.21
C ASP A 270 -5.60 9.04 -31.02
N PRO A 271 -5.62 9.92 -32.04
CA PRO A 271 -5.02 11.26 -31.95
C PRO A 271 -5.62 12.16 -30.85
N GLU A 272 -6.92 12.05 -30.56
CA GLU A 272 -7.56 12.85 -29.52
C GLU A 272 -7.10 12.37 -28.13
N VAL A 273 -6.96 11.06 -27.93
CA VAL A 273 -6.46 10.49 -26.67
C VAL A 273 -4.99 10.83 -26.46
N ILE A 274 -4.16 10.78 -27.51
CA ILE A 274 -2.76 11.22 -27.48
C ILE A 274 -2.68 12.68 -27.03
N HIS A 275 -3.51 13.55 -27.61
CA HIS A 275 -3.55 14.96 -27.25
C HIS A 275 -3.91 15.17 -25.78
N ALA A 276 -4.98 14.54 -25.31
CA ALA A 276 -5.42 14.65 -23.92
C ALA A 276 -4.37 14.13 -22.93
N TYR A 277 -3.70 13.02 -23.26
CA TYR A 277 -2.59 12.48 -22.46
C TYR A 277 -1.40 13.46 -22.37
N ASP A 278 -0.97 13.98 -23.51
CA ASP A 278 0.17 14.91 -23.59
C ASP A 278 -0.12 16.24 -22.91
N THR A 279 -1.36 16.73 -23.00
CA THR A 279 -1.83 17.96 -22.34
C THR A 279 -1.90 17.78 -20.82
N LEU A 280 -2.52 16.69 -20.33
CA LEU A 280 -2.60 16.39 -18.90
C LEU A 280 -1.21 16.33 -18.25
N LEU A 281 -0.27 15.62 -18.89
CA LEU A 281 1.07 15.41 -18.34
C LEU A 281 2.04 16.57 -18.64
N LYS A 282 1.64 17.56 -19.45
CA LYS A 282 2.46 18.74 -19.73
C LYS A 282 2.81 19.51 -18.47
N LYS A 283 1.83 19.73 -17.59
CA LYS A 283 2.02 20.47 -16.33
C LYS A 283 2.95 19.76 -15.36
N VAL A 284 2.95 18.42 -15.36
CA VAL A 284 3.88 17.59 -14.56
C VAL A 284 5.33 17.82 -15.02
N ARG A 285 5.56 17.95 -16.34
CA ARG A 285 6.88 18.28 -16.89
C ARG A 285 7.33 19.69 -16.50
N GLU A 286 6.38 20.62 -16.43
CA GLU A 286 6.58 22.04 -16.16
C GLU A 286 6.57 22.40 -14.68
N PHE A 287 6.24 21.45 -13.78
CA PHE A 287 6.23 21.63 -12.32
C PHE A 287 7.56 22.18 -11.77
N LYS A 288 8.66 21.99 -12.51
CA LYS A 288 9.98 22.60 -12.27
C LYS A 288 9.97 24.14 -12.21
N ASN A 289 8.99 24.80 -12.81
CA ASN A 289 8.93 26.26 -12.96
C ASN A 289 7.96 26.95 -12.00
N ILE A 290 7.23 26.20 -11.16
CA ILE A 290 6.37 26.83 -10.15
C ILE A 290 7.29 27.40 -9.08
N SER A 291 7.45 28.73 -9.06
CA SER A 291 8.24 29.42 -8.04
C SER A 291 7.52 29.36 -6.69
N LEU A 292 7.60 28.21 -6.01
CA LEU A 292 6.95 27.92 -4.73
C LEU A 292 7.52 28.74 -3.55
N ILE A 293 8.53 29.58 -3.79
CA ILE A 293 9.14 30.50 -2.81
C ILE A 293 8.49 31.90 -2.86
N LYS A 294 7.64 32.19 -3.86
CA LYS A 294 6.85 33.43 -3.91
C LYS A 294 5.60 33.53 -3.03
N PRO A 295 5.05 32.49 -2.33
CA PRO A 295 3.78 32.63 -1.62
C PRO A 295 3.83 33.52 -0.36
N PHE A 296 4.96 34.19 -0.09
CA PHE A 296 5.07 35.24 0.92
C PHE A 296 4.86 36.66 0.38
N LYS A 297 4.59 36.81 -0.93
CA LYS A 297 4.02 38.01 -1.52
C LYS A 297 2.65 37.64 -2.10
N ASN A 298 1.63 38.44 -1.79
CA ASN A 298 0.26 38.32 -2.28
C ASN A 298 0.24 38.21 -3.82
N ASP A 299 0.35 37.00 -4.36
CA ASP A 299 0.35 36.74 -5.79
C ASP A 299 -1.00 36.11 -6.16
N PRO A 300 -1.94 36.88 -6.73
CA PRO A 300 -3.25 36.39 -7.15
C PRO A 300 -3.18 35.31 -8.24
N ASP A 301 -2.01 35.08 -8.84
CA ASP A 301 -1.81 34.04 -9.86
C ASP A 301 -1.67 32.62 -9.28
N LEU A 302 -1.62 32.44 -7.96
CA LEU A 302 -1.65 31.10 -7.34
C LEU A 302 -3.05 30.49 -7.28
N GLU A 303 -4.13 31.29 -7.40
CA GLU A 303 -5.53 30.85 -7.39
C GLU A 303 -5.98 30.12 -8.67
N GLY A 304 -5.08 29.85 -9.62
CA GLY A 304 -5.41 29.16 -10.89
C GLY A 304 -4.45 28.06 -11.33
N ASN A 305 -3.44 27.71 -10.51
CA ASN A 305 -2.36 26.80 -10.92
C ASN A 305 -2.65 25.34 -10.57
N VAL A 306 -3.65 24.81 -11.25
CA VAL A 306 -4.06 23.41 -11.16
C VAL A 306 -3.01 22.49 -11.75
N LEU A 307 -2.56 21.50 -10.99
CA LEU A 307 -1.44 20.63 -11.36
C LEU A 307 -1.80 19.60 -12.43
N LEU A 308 -3.05 19.12 -12.44
CA LEU A 308 -3.56 18.13 -13.40
C LEU A 308 -4.97 18.51 -13.85
N ASP A 309 -5.18 18.58 -15.16
CA ASP A 309 -6.47 18.90 -15.77
C ASP A 309 -7.04 17.69 -16.50
N LEU A 310 -8.06 17.06 -15.91
CA LEU A 310 -8.69 15.84 -16.42
C LEU A 310 -9.86 16.13 -17.38
N ARG A 311 -10.18 17.40 -17.67
CA ARG A 311 -11.37 17.78 -18.45
C ARG A 311 -11.40 17.12 -19.82
N GLU A 312 -10.29 17.17 -20.56
CA GLU A 312 -10.22 16.59 -21.91
C GLU A 312 -10.45 15.07 -21.93
N LEU A 313 -9.86 14.33 -20.97
CA LEU A 313 -10.07 12.88 -20.86
C LEU A 313 -11.51 12.53 -20.47
N GLU A 314 -12.13 13.29 -19.56
CA GLU A 314 -13.52 13.07 -19.16
C GLU A 314 -14.52 13.43 -20.27
N ASP A 315 -14.24 14.49 -21.04
CA ASP A 315 -15.06 14.86 -22.19
C ASP A 315 -14.97 13.82 -23.31
N LEU A 316 -13.78 13.27 -23.58
CA LEU A 316 -13.60 12.14 -24.48
C LEU A 316 -14.39 10.91 -24.02
N TYR A 317 -14.22 10.53 -22.75
CA TYR A 317 -14.90 9.38 -22.16
C TYR A 317 -16.43 9.49 -22.26
N ARG A 318 -16.99 10.65 -21.92
CA ARG A 318 -18.44 10.89 -21.98
C ARG A 318 -18.98 10.84 -23.40
N ARG A 319 -18.25 11.43 -24.36
CA ARG A 319 -18.64 11.37 -25.78
C ARG A 319 -18.69 9.92 -26.26
N ASP A 320 -17.69 9.11 -25.91
CA ASP A 320 -17.65 7.69 -26.32
C ASP A 320 -18.80 6.90 -25.69
N TYR A 321 -19.07 7.13 -24.40
CA TYR A 321 -20.17 6.49 -23.67
C TYR A 321 -21.55 6.86 -24.24
N GLN A 322 -21.80 8.15 -24.50
CA GLN A 322 -23.09 8.64 -25.00
C GLN A 322 -23.35 8.21 -26.45
N ASN A 323 -22.30 8.14 -27.27
CA ASN A 323 -22.43 7.78 -28.68
C ASN A 323 -22.43 6.25 -28.91
N GLY A 324 -22.15 5.45 -27.88
CA GLY A 324 -22.01 4.00 -28.00
C GLY A 324 -20.87 3.57 -28.93
N SER A 325 -19.88 4.43 -29.14
CA SER A 325 -18.73 4.15 -30.00
C SER A 325 -17.75 3.18 -29.35
N VAL A 326 -16.79 2.66 -30.12
CA VAL A 326 -15.66 1.91 -29.56
C VAL A 326 -14.98 2.79 -28.51
N ALA A 327 -14.93 2.31 -27.27
CA ALA A 327 -14.40 3.06 -26.15
C ALA A 327 -12.89 3.25 -26.32
N ARG A 328 -12.46 4.47 -26.64
CA ARG A 328 -11.04 4.85 -26.73
C ARG A 328 -10.42 5.04 -25.34
N ILE A 329 -11.28 5.33 -24.36
CA ILE A 329 -10.94 5.44 -22.95
C ILE A 329 -11.85 4.49 -22.17
N LYS A 330 -11.24 3.63 -21.36
CA LYS A 330 -11.96 2.84 -20.35
C LYS A 330 -11.67 3.43 -18.97
N ARG A 331 -12.69 3.94 -18.30
CA ARG A 331 -12.59 4.40 -16.91
C ARG A 331 -12.80 3.22 -15.97
N ASN A 332 -11.73 2.78 -15.34
CA ASN A 332 -11.81 1.71 -14.33
C ASN A 332 -12.43 2.22 -13.03
N LEU A 333 -12.13 3.48 -12.67
CA LEU A 333 -12.54 4.04 -11.40
C LEU A 333 -12.45 5.57 -11.37
N ARG A 334 -13.40 6.19 -10.67
CA ARG A 334 -13.36 7.59 -10.26
C ARG A 334 -13.98 7.72 -8.87
N THR A 335 -13.21 8.21 -7.91
CA THR A 335 -13.63 8.25 -6.51
C THR A 335 -13.11 9.46 -5.78
N ASN A 336 -13.93 9.93 -4.85
CA ASN A 336 -13.54 10.87 -3.82
C ASN A 336 -13.71 10.18 -2.48
N SER A 337 -12.76 10.37 -1.57
CA SER A 337 -12.81 9.71 -0.28
C SER A 337 -12.27 10.57 0.84
N HIS A 338 -12.93 10.49 1.98
CA HIS A 338 -12.49 11.07 3.25
C HIS A 338 -12.11 9.94 4.20
N GLN A 339 -10.88 9.93 4.67
CA GLN A 339 -10.37 8.93 5.58
C GLN A 339 -9.99 9.56 6.91
N THR A 340 -10.37 8.89 7.98
CA THR A 340 -9.84 9.14 9.32
C THR A 340 -9.10 7.89 9.76
N SER A 341 -7.82 8.03 10.11
CA SER A 341 -6.99 6.93 10.59
C SER A 341 -6.40 7.22 11.95
N PHE A 342 -6.28 6.16 12.74
CA PHE A 342 -5.61 6.11 14.02
C PHE A 342 -4.51 5.05 13.92
N GLY A 343 -3.27 5.49 14.03
CA GLY A 343 -2.09 4.62 13.93
C GLY A 343 -1.26 4.65 15.21
N MET A 344 -0.57 3.55 15.47
CA MET A 344 0.59 3.50 16.35
C MET A 344 1.73 2.86 15.57
N ASN A 345 2.82 3.61 15.40
CA ASN A 345 4.07 3.16 14.80
C ASN A 345 5.12 3.05 15.90
N LEU A 346 5.90 1.96 15.87
CA LEU A 346 7.12 1.79 16.65
C LEU A 346 8.22 1.38 15.68
N GLU A 347 9.17 2.27 15.43
CA GLU A 347 10.41 1.97 14.73
C GLU A 347 11.58 1.99 15.72
N ILE A 348 12.31 0.88 15.82
CA ILE A 348 13.53 0.78 16.61
C ILE A 348 14.61 0.18 15.72
N GLY A 349 15.72 0.90 15.56
CA GLY A 349 16.91 0.34 14.95
C GLY A 349 17.73 1.32 14.13
N ASN A 350 18.72 0.77 13.43
CA ASN A 350 19.57 1.46 12.49
C ASN A 350 19.58 0.70 11.14
N ARG A 351 20.44 1.11 10.21
CA ARG A 351 20.59 0.48 8.88
C ARG A 351 20.97 -1.01 8.93
N ILE A 352 21.54 -1.48 10.04
CA ILE A 352 22.02 -2.86 10.21
C ILE A 352 20.94 -3.72 10.87
N LEU A 353 20.33 -3.24 11.96
CA LEU A 353 19.30 -3.93 12.72
C LEU A 353 18.11 -3.02 12.87
N GLY A 354 16.98 -3.40 12.28
CA GLY A 354 15.75 -2.62 12.30
C GLY A 354 14.54 -3.48 12.63
N TYR A 355 13.65 -2.93 13.44
CA TYR A 355 12.32 -3.48 13.65
C TYR A 355 11.32 -2.35 13.59
N GLU A 356 10.32 -2.52 12.74
CA GLU A 356 9.20 -1.60 12.56
C GLU A 356 7.92 -2.36 12.83
N TRP A 357 7.06 -1.78 13.65
CA TRP A 357 5.74 -2.30 13.94
C TRP A 357 4.71 -1.20 13.82
N ASP A 358 3.76 -1.43 12.94
CA ASP A 358 2.63 -0.55 12.71
C ASP A 358 1.33 -1.24 13.03
N LYS A 359 0.45 -0.51 13.71
CA LYS A 359 -0.94 -0.87 13.88
C LYS A 359 -1.78 0.31 13.44
N ASN A 360 -2.62 0.11 12.42
CA ASN A 360 -3.49 1.15 11.89
C ASN A 360 -4.94 0.70 11.93
N ASN A 361 -5.81 1.59 12.40
CA ASN A 361 -7.25 1.47 12.27
C ASN A 361 -7.74 2.68 11.46
N SER A 362 -8.36 2.44 10.32
CA SER A 362 -8.87 3.52 9.47
C SER A 362 -10.33 3.30 9.09
N THR A 363 -11.06 4.42 8.98
CA THR A 363 -12.39 4.47 8.38
C THR A 363 -12.32 5.39 7.18
N ALA A 364 -12.64 4.88 6.01
CA ALA A 364 -12.73 5.64 4.77
C ALA A 364 -14.17 5.70 4.29
N MET A 365 -14.66 6.91 4.07
CA MET A 365 -15.96 7.21 3.46
C MET A 365 -15.68 7.57 2.00
N MET A 366 -16.30 6.87 1.07
CA MET A 366 -15.98 6.91 -0.35
C MET A 366 -17.25 7.18 -1.16
N SER A 367 -17.11 8.02 -2.18
CA SER A 367 -18.13 8.31 -3.18
C SER A 367 -17.57 7.94 -4.54
N VAL A 368 -18.11 6.89 -5.15
CA VAL A 368 -17.69 6.33 -6.43
C VAL A 368 -18.68 6.78 -7.50
N LYS A 369 -18.18 7.41 -8.55
CA LYS A 369 -19.01 7.90 -9.65
C LYS A 369 -19.11 6.86 -10.75
N GLN A 370 -20.34 6.44 -11.06
CA GLN A 370 -20.65 5.50 -12.13
C GLN A 370 -20.70 6.21 -13.50
N ASP A 371 -20.84 5.42 -14.57
CA ASP A 371 -20.80 5.92 -15.96
C ASP A 371 -22.03 6.75 -16.35
N ASN A 372 -23.17 6.45 -15.75
CA ASN A 372 -24.41 7.24 -15.83
C ASN A 372 -24.42 8.46 -14.87
N ASP A 373 -23.26 8.83 -14.31
CA ASP A 373 -23.09 9.87 -13.29
C ASP A 373 -23.80 9.62 -11.93
N THR A 374 -24.37 8.43 -11.67
CA THR A 374 -24.86 8.11 -10.32
C THR A 374 -23.70 7.93 -9.33
N ILE A 375 -23.94 8.23 -8.06
CA ILE A 375 -22.92 8.16 -7.01
C ILE A 375 -23.27 7.02 -6.06
N ASP A 376 -22.43 5.98 -6.06
CA ASP A 376 -22.47 4.94 -5.05
C ASP A 376 -21.60 5.35 -3.87
N ARG A 377 -22.10 5.16 -2.65
CA ARG A 377 -21.38 5.55 -1.44
C ARG A 377 -21.00 4.31 -0.64
N PHE A 378 -19.78 4.31 -0.14
CA PHE A 378 -19.22 3.18 0.58
C PHE A 378 -18.46 3.63 1.82
N MET A 379 -18.57 2.86 2.89
CA MET A 379 -17.68 2.99 4.05
C MET A 379 -16.80 1.75 4.14
N LEU A 380 -15.50 1.97 4.23
CA LEU A 380 -14.51 0.93 4.45
C LEU A 380 -13.85 1.12 5.80
N LYS A 381 -14.09 0.18 6.71
CA LYS A 381 -13.34 0.06 7.96
C LYS A 381 -12.20 -0.91 7.76
N SER A 382 -11.01 -0.50 8.15
CA SER A 382 -9.79 -1.26 7.97
C SER A 382 -9.03 -1.35 9.28
N TRP A 383 -8.57 -2.55 9.59
CA TRP A 383 -7.75 -2.82 10.77
C TRP A 383 -6.53 -3.60 10.31
N GLY A 384 -5.39 -2.92 10.28
CA GLY A 384 -4.13 -3.46 9.80
C GLY A 384 -3.09 -3.58 10.91
N THR A 385 -2.21 -4.55 10.77
CA THR A 385 -0.95 -4.63 11.51
C THR A 385 0.15 -5.00 10.52
N SER A 386 1.16 -4.14 10.44
CA SER A 386 2.38 -4.41 9.67
C SER A 386 3.53 -4.63 10.64
N ARG A 387 4.42 -5.56 10.30
CA ARG A 387 5.68 -5.79 10.99
C ARG A 387 6.76 -5.92 9.95
N GLU A 388 7.85 -5.20 10.12
CA GLU A 388 9.03 -5.33 9.29
C GLU A 388 10.26 -5.53 10.18
N GLY A 389 10.98 -6.62 9.93
CA GLY A 389 12.25 -6.91 10.57
C GLY A 389 13.37 -6.88 9.54
N ARG A 390 14.46 -6.20 9.86
CA ARG A 390 15.66 -6.06 9.04
C ARG A 390 16.89 -6.47 9.84
N PHE A 391 17.74 -7.32 9.26
CA PHE A 391 18.97 -7.81 9.88
C PHE A 391 20.12 -7.81 8.86
N PHE A 392 21.26 -7.22 9.25
CA PHE A 392 22.46 -6.95 8.45
C PHE A 392 22.16 -6.37 7.06
N TYR A 393 21.95 -5.06 6.94
CA TYR A 393 21.71 -4.38 5.65
C TYR A 393 20.61 -5.06 4.82
N SER A 394 19.51 -5.47 5.46
CA SER A 394 18.37 -6.17 4.84
C SER A 394 18.65 -7.58 4.31
N TRP A 395 19.78 -8.20 4.64
CA TRP A 395 20.07 -9.58 4.22
C TRP A 395 18.97 -10.57 4.64
N SER A 396 18.43 -10.38 5.84
CA SER A 396 17.18 -11.01 6.29
C SER A 396 16.11 -9.95 6.53
N LYS A 397 15.46 -9.52 5.45
CA LYS A 397 14.21 -8.74 5.49
C LYS A 397 13.02 -9.70 5.62
N ALA A 398 12.17 -9.44 6.60
CA ALA A 398 10.91 -10.14 6.78
C ALA A 398 9.81 -9.09 6.99
N LYS A 399 8.84 -9.05 6.09
CA LYS A 399 7.69 -8.17 6.17
C LYS A 399 6.43 -9.01 6.31
N SER A 400 5.55 -8.63 7.21
CA SER A 400 4.22 -9.24 7.33
C SER A 400 3.19 -8.16 7.49
N HIS A 401 2.11 -8.25 6.73
CA HIS A 401 0.97 -7.36 6.83
C HIS A 401 -0.29 -8.21 6.97
N ASP A 402 -0.97 -8.07 8.10
CA ASP A 402 -2.25 -8.72 8.36
C ASP A 402 -3.31 -7.62 8.46
N SER A 403 -4.40 -7.72 7.70
CA SER A 403 -5.52 -6.81 7.80
C SER A 403 -6.88 -7.49 7.77
N LEU A 404 -7.84 -6.86 8.45
CA LEU A 404 -9.25 -7.15 8.36
C LEU A 404 -9.94 -5.91 7.83
N ASN A 405 -10.78 -6.06 6.83
CA ASN A 405 -11.48 -4.98 6.16
C ASN A 405 -12.97 -5.28 6.16
N ALA A 406 -13.80 -4.32 6.54
CA ALA A 406 -15.25 -4.42 6.49
C ALA A 406 -15.81 -3.29 5.62
N LEU A 407 -16.57 -3.66 4.61
CA LEU A 407 -17.13 -2.77 3.60
C LEU A 407 -18.65 -2.66 3.79
N PHE A 408 -19.14 -1.44 3.67
CA PHE A 408 -20.55 -1.10 3.79
C PHE A 408 -20.97 -0.21 2.62
N ALA A 409 -22.18 -0.43 2.09
CA ALA A 409 -22.88 0.53 1.25
C ALA A 409 -23.52 1.56 2.16
N ALA A 410 -23.50 2.83 1.74
CA ALA A 410 -24.24 3.90 2.39
C ALA A 410 -25.32 4.41 1.43
N ASP A 411 -26.52 4.61 1.96
CA ASP A 411 -27.65 5.10 1.17
C ASP A 411 -27.72 6.65 1.19
N ASP A 412 -26.94 7.30 2.05
CA ASP A 412 -26.95 8.75 2.26
C ASP A 412 -25.54 9.37 2.36
N GLU A 413 -25.43 10.68 2.12
CA GLU A 413 -24.18 11.44 2.19
C GLU A 413 -23.59 11.56 3.59
N LYS A 414 -24.42 11.37 4.63
CA LYS A 414 -23.98 11.43 6.02
C LYS A 414 -23.56 10.06 6.55
N PHE A 415 -23.62 9.01 5.71
CA PHE A 415 -23.24 7.64 6.07
C PHE A 415 -23.99 7.12 7.31
N GLN A 416 -25.25 7.52 7.48
CA GLN A 416 -26.09 7.14 8.62
C GLN A 416 -26.64 5.72 8.46
N TYR A 417 -26.99 5.34 7.23
CA TYR A 417 -27.58 4.03 6.93
C TYR A 417 -26.57 3.15 6.21
N LEU A 418 -26.04 2.16 6.93
CA LEU A 418 -24.99 1.28 6.43
C LEU A 418 -25.53 -0.14 6.22
N ARG A 419 -25.44 -0.61 4.98
CA ARG A 419 -25.72 -2.00 4.61
C ARG A 419 -24.39 -2.74 4.43
N PRO A 420 -24.15 -3.86 5.14
CA PRO A 420 -22.90 -4.60 4.99
C PRO A 420 -22.79 -5.16 3.57
N ILE A 421 -21.61 -5.05 2.97
CA ILE A 421 -21.31 -5.67 1.67
C ILE A 421 -20.30 -6.78 1.85
N ASN A 422 -19.10 -6.56 2.36
CA ASN A 422 -18.12 -7.65 2.47
C ASN A 422 -17.25 -7.53 3.71
N ILE A 423 -16.76 -8.66 4.21
CA ILE A 423 -15.57 -8.69 5.07
C ILE A 423 -14.44 -9.33 4.29
N VAL A 424 -13.25 -8.75 4.36
CA VAL A 424 -12.04 -9.40 3.84
C VAL A 424 -10.95 -9.50 4.88
N LYS A 425 -10.46 -10.72 5.06
CA LYS A 425 -9.24 -11.00 5.79
C LYS A 425 -8.09 -11.12 4.78
N TYR A 426 -7.09 -10.29 4.95
CA TYR A 426 -5.89 -10.29 4.13
C TYR A 426 -4.66 -10.57 4.99
N LYS A 427 -3.79 -11.46 4.53
CA LYS A 427 -2.48 -11.70 5.12
C LYS A 427 -1.44 -11.73 4.01
N SER A 428 -0.41 -10.93 4.14
CA SER A 428 0.76 -10.97 3.27
C SER A 428 2.02 -11.18 4.08
N ARG A 429 2.92 -12.04 3.61
CA ARG A 429 4.25 -12.23 4.21
C ARG A 429 5.29 -12.28 3.11
N LYS A 430 6.34 -11.51 3.25
CA LYS A 430 7.50 -11.47 2.37
C LYS A 430 8.74 -11.81 3.17
N LYS A 431 9.55 -12.76 2.70
CA LYS A 431 10.80 -13.15 3.34
C LYS A 431 11.87 -13.48 2.33
N ASN A 432 13.11 -13.08 2.62
CA ASN A 432 14.26 -13.44 1.78
C ASN A 432 14.64 -14.93 1.84
N ARG A 433 14.26 -15.62 2.92
CA ARG A 433 14.52 -17.05 3.15
C ARG A 433 13.30 -17.68 3.82
N PHE A 434 12.96 -18.88 3.36
CA PHE A 434 11.86 -19.65 3.91
C PHE A 434 12.26 -21.12 4.04
N SER A 435 12.27 -21.58 5.28
CA SER A 435 12.73 -22.93 5.64
C SER A 435 11.60 -23.95 5.62
N PHE A 436 11.96 -25.22 5.50
CA PHE A 436 11.04 -26.36 5.62
C PHE A 436 10.18 -26.31 6.90
N LYS A 437 10.78 -25.94 8.04
CA LYS A 437 10.05 -25.78 9.31
C LYS A 437 8.99 -24.68 9.24
N GLU A 438 9.28 -23.58 8.56
CA GLU A 438 8.32 -22.50 8.36
C GLU A 438 7.21 -22.90 7.38
N PHE A 439 7.53 -23.67 6.33
CA PHE A 439 6.50 -24.24 5.44
C PHE A 439 5.54 -25.15 6.20
N HIS A 440 6.05 -26.02 7.07
CA HIS A 440 5.20 -26.84 7.94
C HIS A 440 4.31 -26.02 8.87
N LYS A 441 4.85 -24.93 9.46
CA LYS A 441 4.06 -24.00 10.28
C LYS A 441 2.98 -23.30 9.45
N LEU A 442 3.30 -22.89 8.23
CA LEU A 442 2.33 -22.29 7.30
C LEU A 442 1.23 -23.29 6.95
N LYS A 443 1.59 -24.52 6.58
CA LYS A 443 0.63 -25.58 6.26
C LYS A 443 -0.28 -25.88 7.45
N LEU A 444 0.26 -25.92 8.68
CA LEU A 444 -0.55 -26.04 9.90
C LEU A 444 -1.48 -24.83 10.09
N LEU A 445 -0.99 -23.61 9.89
CA LEU A 445 -1.81 -22.39 9.98
C LEU A 445 -2.96 -22.43 8.96
N MET A 446 -2.69 -22.80 7.71
CA MET A 446 -3.72 -22.94 6.68
C MET A 446 -4.72 -24.05 7.04
N LYS A 447 -4.25 -25.18 7.57
CA LYS A 447 -5.12 -26.26 8.06
C LYS A 447 -6.07 -25.77 9.16
N LYS A 448 -5.58 -24.95 10.09
CA LYS A 448 -6.40 -24.32 11.13
C LYS A 448 -7.41 -23.35 10.52
N SER A 449 -6.98 -22.51 9.60
CA SER A 449 -7.79 -21.41 9.05
C SER A 449 -8.83 -21.80 8.00
N LEU A 450 -8.68 -22.95 7.32
CA LEU A 450 -9.52 -23.33 6.17
C LEU A 450 -10.28 -24.64 6.39
N PRO A 451 -11.56 -24.77 6.00
CA PRO A 451 -12.29 -26.04 6.00
C PRO A 451 -11.49 -27.20 5.39
N ALA A 452 -11.75 -28.43 5.85
CA ALA A 452 -10.96 -29.61 5.47
C ALA A 452 -10.95 -29.84 3.95
N GLU A 453 -12.09 -29.63 3.29
CA GLU A 453 -12.26 -29.72 1.83
C GLU A 453 -11.35 -28.73 1.08
N ILE A 454 -11.43 -27.44 1.42
CA ILE A 454 -10.60 -26.40 0.79
C ILE A 454 -9.11 -26.67 1.05
N PHE A 455 -8.75 -27.03 2.27
CA PHE A 455 -7.36 -27.32 2.62
C PHE A 455 -6.79 -28.50 1.83
N ALA A 456 -7.60 -29.53 1.57
CA ALA A 456 -7.22 -30.69 0.78
C ALA A 456 -7.07 -30.36 -0.72
N GLY A 457 -7.82 -29.38 -1.23
CA GLY A 457 -7.75 -28.90 -2.62
C GLY A 457 -6.48 -28.11 -2.96
N ILE A 458 -5.77 -27.57 -1.96
CA ILE A 458 -4.53 -26.82 -2.20
C ILE A 458 -3.44 -27.79 -2.70
N PRO A 459 -2.76 -27.47 -3.83
CA PRO A 459 -1.78 -28.37 -4.45
C PRO A 459 -0.42 -28.36 -3.72
N TRP A 460 -0.41 -28.79 -2.45
CA TRP A 460 0.79 -28.80 -1.60
C TRP A 460 1.98 -29.55 -2.19
N SER A 461 1.74 -30.47 -3.13
CA SER A 461 2.77 -31.26 -3.80
C SER A 461 3.66 -30.44 -4.73
N THR A 462 3.21 -29.26 -5.20
CA THR A 462 4.06 -28.36 -6.01
C THR A 462 5.20 -27.75 -5.20
N TRP A 463 5.11 -27.82 -3.87
CA TRP A 463 6.11 -27.31 -2.94
C TRP A 463 6.89 -28.44 -2.29
N ASN A 464 7.77 -29.09 -3.06
CA ASN A 464 8.54 -30.25 -2.63
C ASN A 464 9.87 -29.85 -1.93
N GLN A 465 9.77 -29.08 -0.85
CA GLN A 465 10.93 -28.66 -0.07
C GLN A 465 11.41 -29.81 0.83
N THR A 466 12.68 -30.18 0.77
CA THR A 466 13.32 -31.10 1.74
C THR A 466 13.81 -30.33 2.98
N LYS A 467 14.29 -31.05 4.01
CA LYS A 467 14.77 -30.42 5.25
C LYS A 467 15.97 -29.49 5.03
N ASP A 468 16.78 -29.77 4.03
CA ASP A 468 18.02 -29.04 3.73
C ASP A 468 17.79 -27.87 2.76
N ASP A 469 16.68 -27.89 2.03
CA ASP A 469 16.33 -26.86 1.05
C ASP A 469 15.97 -25.54 1.73
N LYS A 470 16.44 -24.44 1.14
CA LYS A 470 16.09 -23.08 1.56
C LYS A 470 15.62 -22.30 0.36
N PHE A 471 14.31 -22.17 0.23
CA PHE A 471 13.72 -21.32 -0.79
C PHE A 471 13.98 -19.86 -0.45
N THR A 472 14.19 -19.06 -1.49
CA THR A 472 14.42 -17.63 -1.41
C THR A 472 13.28 -16.90 -2.12
N ASN A 473 13.22 -15.56 -1.99
CA ASN A 473 12.15 -14.77 -2.59
C ASN A 473 10.74 -15.26 -2.18
N TYR A 474 10.56 -15.62 -0.90
CA TYR A 474 9.30 -16.18 -0.42
C TYR A 474 8.24 -15.09 -0.32
N GLY A 475 7.11 -15.30 -0.99
CA GLY A 475 5.90 -14.52 -0.88
C GLY A 475 4.73 -15.39 -0.44
N LEU A 476 3.90 -14.84 0.44
CA LEU A 476 2.58 -15.34 0.76
C LEU A 476 1.59 -14.20 0.59
N ARG A 477 0.48 -14.49 -0.07
CA ARG A 477 -0.73 -13.69 -0.08
C ARG A 477 -1.90 -14.63 0.17
N PHE A 478 -2.63 -14.35 1.23
CA PHE A 478 -3.86 -15.02 1.60
C PHE A 478 -4.95 -13.96 1.68
N GLU A 479 -6.00 -14.11 0.89
CA GLU A 479 -7.13 -13.20 0.85
C GLU A 479 -8.41 -14.02 0.94
N LEU A 480 -9.16 -13.85 2.03
CA LEU A 480 -10.45 -14.49 2.23
C LEU A 480 -11.53 -13.43 2.32
N LEU A 481 -12.40 -13.42 1.34
CA LEU A 481 -13.57 -12.59 1.24
C LEU A 481 -14.82 -13.35 1.71
N LEU A 482 -15.64 -12.65 2.46
CA LEU A 482 -16.93 -13.10 2.97
C LEU A 482 -18.01 -12.18 2.39
N ALA A 483 -19.00 -12.78 1.73
CA ALA A 483 -20.24 -12.13 1.35
C ALA A 483 -21.02 -11.70 2.60
N PRO A 484 -21.92 -10.72 2.50
CA PRO A 484 -22.69 -10.28 3.66
C PRO A 484 -23.62 -11.38 4.18
N GLU A 485 -24.13 -12.24 3.28
CA GLU A 485 -24.94 -13.42 3.58
C GLU A 485 -24.21 -14.42 4.47
N ALA A 486 -22.87 -14.46 4.41
CA ALA A 486 -22.04 -15.27 5.30
C ALA A 486 -22.29 -14.96 6.80
N ILE A 487 -22.82 -13.78 7.11
CA ILE A 487 -23.05 -13.31 8.48
C ILE A 487 -24.55 -13.09 8.73
N THR A 488 -25.26 -12.53 7.77
CA THR A 488 -26.69 -12.22 7.93
C THR A 488 -27.56 -13.48 7.86
N GLU A 489 -27.17 -14.48 7.08
CA GLU A 489 -27.91 -15.73 6.94
C GLU A 489 -27.49 -16.80 7.94
N THR A 490 -26.28 -16.71 8.51
CA THR A 490 -25.81 -17.64 9.56
C THR A 490 -26.84 -17.74 10.69
N MET A 491 -27.16 -18.97 11.09
CA MET A 491 -28.10 -19.21 12.17
C MET A 491 -27.58 -18.59 13.48
N PRO A 492 -28.44 -17.93 14.27
CA PRO A 492 -28.02 -17.45 15.59
C PRO A 492 -27.61 -18.65 16.44
N LEU A 493 -26.50 -18.50 17.17
CA LEU A 493 -25.94 -19.54 18.02
C LEU A 493 -25.86 -19.05 19.46
N THR A 494 -26.28 -19.88 20.41
CA THR A 494 -25.99 -19.60 21.82
C THR A 494 -24.51 -19.84 22.10
N ARG A 495 -23.98 -19.27 23.19
CA ARG A 495 -22.61 -19.57 23.67
C ARG A 495 -22.32 -21.08 23.74
N LYS A 496 -23.29 -21.89 24.17
CA LYS A 496 -23.17 -23.35 24.26
C LYS A 496 -23.02 -23.98 22.88
N ASP A 497 -23.83 -23.56 21.92
CA ASP A 497 -23.80 -24.08 20.55
C ASP A 497 -22.48 -23.73 19.86
N VAL A 498 -21.99 -22.50 20.02
CA VAL A 498 -20.68 -22.09 19.49
C VAL A 498 -19.57 -23.01 19.99
N LYS A 499 -19.55 -23.32 21.30
CA LYS A 499 -18.53 -24.22 21.87
C LYS A 499 -18.60 -25.62 21.27
N VAL A 500 -19.80 -26.19 21.17
CA VAL A 500 -20.01 -27.53 20.62
C VAL A 500 -19.57 -27.58 19.15
N PHE A 501 -20.10 -26.69 18.31
CA PHE A 501 -19.79 -26.69 16.88
C PHE A 501 -18.33 -26.35 16.60
N PHE A 502 -17.72 -25.45 17.37
CA PHE A 502 -16.30 -25.13 17.20
C PHE A 502 -15.42 -26.34 17.54
N MET A 503 -15.73 -27.07 18.61
CA MET A 503 -15.00 -28.28 18.96
C MET A 503 -15.17 -29.38 17.90
N ASP A 504 -16.36 -29.55 17.33
CA ASP A 504 -16.58 -30.51 16.26
C ASP A 504 -15.86 -30.12 14.97
N TYR A 505 -15.84 -28.82 14.64
CA TYR A 505 -15.02 -28.28 13.57
C TYR A 505 -13.52 -28.58 13.77
N LEU A 506 -12.97 -28.38 14.98
CA LEU A 506 -11.56 -28.73 15.27
C LEU A 506 -11.30 -30.23 15.15
N LYS A 507 -12.21 -31.08 15.68
CA LYS A 507 -12.11 -32.54 15.57
C LYS A 507 -12.12 -33.01 14.11
N SER A 508 -12.96 -32.42 13.26
CA SER A 508 -13.03 -32.75 11.82
C SER A 508 -11.69 -32.56 11.10
N LYS A 509 -10.82 -31.69 11.64
CA LYS A 509 -9.47 -31.43 11.14
C LYS A 509 -8.38 -32.18 11.89
N GLY A 510 -8.73 -32.92 12.95
CA GLY A 510 -7.78 -33.56 13.86
C GLY A 510 -6.92 -32.56 14.62
N LEU A 511 -7.45 -31.37 14.94
CA LEU A 511 -6.76 -30.34 15.74
C LEU A 511 -7.02 -30.54 17.23
N LYS A 512 -6.05 -30.16 18.06
CA LYS A 512 -6.07 -30.27 19.52
C LYS A 512 -5.74 -28.92 20.18
N PRO A 513 -6.11 -28.68 21.45
CA PRO A 513 -5.79 -27.45 22.17
C PRO A 513 -4.32 -27.01 22.08
N ARG A 514 -3.39 -27.96 22.26
CA ARG A 514 -1.94 -27.75 22.15
C ARG A 514 -1.45 -27.23 20.79
N ASP A 515 -2.24 -27.40 19.74
CA ASP A 515 -1.88 -26.89 18.42
C ASP A 515 -2.00 -25.36 18.39
N PHE A 516 -2.85 -24.76 19.22
CA PHE A 516 -3.07 -23.31 19.36
C PHE A 516 -2.20 -22.71 20.47
N PHE A 517 -2.08 -23.41 21.59
CA PHE A 517 -1.34 -22.96 22.77
C PHE A 517 -0.22 -23.96 23.06
N PRO A 518 0.95 -23.83 22.41
CA PRO A 518 2.09 -24.69 22.76
C PRO A 518 2.50 -24.41 24.21
N ALA A 519 2.90 -25.44 24.94
CA ALA A 519 3.36 -25.30 26.32
C ALA A 519 4.64 -24.44 26.35
N TYR A 520 4.52 -23.18 26.74
CA TYR A 520 5.67 -22.28 26.97
C TYR A 520 5.98 -22.22 28.45
N PHE A 521 7.17 -22.65 28.86
CA PHE A 521 7.67 -22.40 30.21
C PHE A 521 7.83 -20.89 30.42
N ASN A 522 7.03 -20.30 31.30
CA ASN A 522 7.21 -18.92 31.73
C ASN A 522 7.89 -18.91 33.10
N ASN A 523 9.18 -18.56 33.13
CA ASN A 523 10.03 -18.66 34.32
C ASN A 523 9.71 -17.65 35.45
N GLN A 524 8.65 -16.84 35.33
CA GLN A 524 8.50 -15.65 36.18
C GLN A 524 7.28 -15.61 37.11
N SER A 525 6.22 -16.42 36.92
CA SER A 525 4.97 -16.27 37.70
C SER A 525 4.50 -17.48 38.50
N GLY A 526 5.14 -18.65 38.41
CA GLY A 526 4.82 -19.82 39.25
C GLY A 526 3.48 -20.52 38.99
N GLU A 527 2.46 -19.82 38.48
CA GLU A 527 1.21 -20.41 37.99
C GLU A 527 1.18 -20.33 36.47
N GLN A 528 1.29 -21.49 35.83
CA GLN A 528 1.19 -21.62 34.38
C GLN A 528 -0.09 -22.38 34.04
N LEU A 529 -1.02 -21.69 33.37
CA LEU A 529 -2.19 -22.34 32.79
C LEU A 529 -1.72 -23.37 31.76
N SER A 530 -2.23 -24.59 31.89
CA SER A 530 -2.09 -25.64 30.88
C SER A 530 -2.64 -25.16 29.51
N PRO A 531 -2.14 -25.71 28.39
CA PRO A 531 -2.72 -25.47 27.07
C PRO A 531 -4.24 -25.62 27.03
N GLU A 532 -4.78 -26.61 27.75
CA GLU A 532 -6.21 -26.89 27.87
C GLU A 532 -6.97 -25.77 28.59
N GLU A 533 -6.41 -25.23 29.67
CA GLU A 533 -7.02 -24.09 30.38
C GLU A 533 -6.99 -22.81 29.54
N GLN A 534 -5.86 -22.50 28.90
CA GLN A 534 -5.76 -21.33 27.99
C GLN A 534 -6.71 -21.45 26.82
N PHE A 535 -6.85 -22.66 26.27
CA PHE A 535 -7.79 -22.96 25.21
C PHE A 535 -9.24 -22.76 25.68
N ASN A 536 -9.60 -23.26 26.86
CA ASN A 536 -10.95 -23.12 27.40
C ASN A 536 -11.30 -21.65 27.68
N LEU A 537 -10.39 -20.86 28.24
CA LEU A 537 -10.58 -19.41 28.44
C LEU A 537 -10.76 -18.68 27.11
N SER A 538 -9.93 -19.02 26.11
CA SER A 538 -10.04 -18.41 24.78
C SER A 538 -11.33 -18.82 24.08
N LEU A 539 -11.74 -20.09 24.20
CA LEU A 539 -13.00 -20.60 23.64
C LEU A 539 -14.20 -19.92 24.29
N ASP A 540 -14.09 -19.62 25.58
CA ASP A 540 -15.12 -18.92 26.32
C ASP A 540 -15.33 -17.49 25.82
N ASP A 541 -14.27 -16.70 25.78
CA ASP A 541 -14.28 -15.34 25.23
C ASP A 541 -14.74 -15.33 23.75
N PHE A 542 -14.26 -16.29 22.96
CA PHE A 542 -14.66 -16.48 21.57
C PHE A 542 -16.17 -16.74 21.46
N SER A 543 -16.70 -17.65 22.28
CA SER A 543 -18.12 -18.03 22.23
C SER A 543 -19.06 -16.88 22.60
N VAL A 544 -18.71 -16.07 23.60
CA VAL A 544 -19.49 -14.87 23.99
C VAL A 544 -19.52 -13.85 22.86
N LYS A 545 -18.37 -13.58 22.24
CA LYS A 545 -18.28 -12.61 21.14
C LYS A 545 -18.99 -13.13 19.88
N MET A 546 -18.91 -14.43 19.59
CA MET A 546 -19.63 -15.03 18.47
C MET A 546 -21.14 -14.96 18.61
N GLU A 547 -21.67 -15.30 19.79
CA GLU A 547 -23.10 -15.18 20.09
C GLU A 547 -23.60 -13.75 19.81
N TYR A 548 -22.88 -12.74 20.32
CA TYR A 548 -23.21 -11.35 20.07
C TYR A 548 -23.07 -10.97 18.58
N GLY A 549 -22.00 -11.41 17.90
CA GLY A 549 -21.77 -11.10 16.48
C GLY A 549 -22.77 -11.75 15.52
N LEU A 550 -23.40 -12.85 15.94
CA LEU A 550 -24.43 -13.58 15.18
C LEU A 550 -25.87 -13.20 15.56
N ASP A 551 -26.07 -12.41 16.62
CA ASP A 551 -27.38 -11.95 17.06
C ASP A 551 -28.01 -11.01 16.02
N LYS A 552 -29.05 -11.48 15.33
CA LYS A 552 -29.76 -10.74 14.28
C LYS A 552 -30.56 -9.55 14.83
N ALA A 553 -30.80 -9.47 16.14
CA ALA A 553 -31.44 -8.32 16.77
C ALA A 553 -30.49 -7.11 16.89
N LYS A 554 -29.17 -7.30 16.73
CA LYS A 554 -28.18 -6.22 16.79
C LYS A 554 -27.97 -5.56 15.42
N PRO A 555 -27.71 -4.23 15.37
CA PRO A 555 -27.33 -3.56 14.14
C PRO A 555 -26.10 -4.21 13.48
N ALA A 556 -26.09 -4.28 12.14
CA ALA A 556 -25.00 -4.92 11.39
C ALA A 556 -23.62 -4.34 11.72
N VAL A 557 -23.54 -3.02 11.92
CA VAL A 557 -22.29 -2.33 12.29
C VAL A 557 -21.76 -2.79 13.65
N GLU A 558 -22.63 -2.93 14.66
CA GLU A 558 -22.25 -3.41 15.99
C GLU A 558 -21.78 -4.86 15.96
N ARG A 559 -22.48 -5.70 15.19
CA ARG A 559 -22.10 -7.10 14.96
C ARG A 559 -20.70 -7.18 14.33
N LEU A 560 -20.40 -6.33 13.35
CA LEU A 560 -19.12 -6.29 12.65
C LEU A 560 -17.95 -5.82 13.52
N GLU A 561 -18.17 -4.84 14.40
CA GLU A 561 -17.15 -4.42 15.39
C GLU A 561 -16.76 -5.56 16.34
N VAL A 562 -17.64 -6.54 16.56
CA VAL A 562 -17.32 -7.70 17.39
C VAL A 562 -16.29 -8.59 16.71
N PHE A 563 -16.36 -8.78 15.40
CA PHE A 563 -15.33 -9.51 14.64
C PHE A 563 -13.97 -8.81 14.71
N ASN A 564 -13.94 -7.48 14.70
CA ASN A 564 -12.71 -6.72 14.95
C ASN A 564 -12.17 -6.95 16.38
N ARG A 565 -13.03 -6.97 17.41
CA ARG A 565 -12.62 -7.29 18.79
C ARG A 565 -12.15 -8.73 18.97
N MET A 566 -12.70 -9.67 18.18
CA MET A 566 -12.28 -11.07 18.19
C MET A 566 -10.90 -11.29 17.59
N LYS A 567 -10.31 -10.34 16.85
CA LYS A 567 -8.96 -10.51 16.26
C LYS A 567 -7.85 -10.74 17.30
N ASN A 568 -8.07 -10.31 18.55
CA ASN A 568 -7.13 -10.53 19.65
C ASN A 568 -7.30 -11.91 20.32
N ASN A 569 -8.35 -12.65 19.96
CA ASN A 569 -8.58 -14.01 20.43
C ASN A 569 -7.87 -14.99 19.49
N VAL A 570 -6.95 -15.79 20.03
CA VAL A 570 -6.10 -16.72 19.25
C VAL A 570 -6.94 -17.72 18.44
N LEU A 571 -8.04 -18.23 18.99
CA LEU A 571 -8.90 -19.19 18.30
C LEU A 571 -9.61 -18.56 17.10
N PHE A 572 -10.11 -17.33 17.26
CA PHE A 572 -10.71 -16.62 16.14
C PHE A 572 -9.66 -16.24 15.08
N GLU A 573 -8.49 -15.76 15.52
CA GLU A 573 -7.42 -15.35 14.60
C GLU A 573 -6.97 -16.50 13.70
N GLU A 574 -6.78 -17.69 14.27
CA GLU A 574 -6.26 -18.86 13.57
C GLU A 574 -7.35 -19.73 12.93
N SER A 575 -8.58 -19.74 13.44
CA SER A 575 -9.61 -20.72 13.06
C SER A 575 -11.03 -20.15 12.90
N GLY A 576 -11.28 -18.92 13.35
CA GLY A 576 -12.62 -18.32 13.38
C GLY A 576 -13.28 -18.20 12.01
N PHE A 577 -12.52 -17.77 11.00
CA PHE A 577 -13.07 -17.63 9.64
C PHE A 577 -13.40 -18.98 8.99
N GLY A 578 -12.53 -19.98 9.12
CA GLY A 578 -12.85 -21.32 8.64
C GLY A 578 -14.00 -21.97 9.42
N PHE A 579 -14.18 -21.61 10.70
CA PHE A 579 -15.34 -22.02 11.47
C PHE A 579 -16.63 -21.37 10.93
N MET A 580 -16.60 -20.09 10.58
CA MET A 580 -17.73 -19.43 9.90
C MET A 580 -18.11 -20.14 8.61
N MET A 581 -17.12 -20.50 7.79
CA MET A 581 -17.35 -21.29 6.57
C MET A 581 -17.94 -22.67 6.87
N TYR A 582 -17.48 -23.32 7.94
CA TYR A 582 -18.02 -24.60 8.41
C TYR A 582 -19.49 -24.50 8.86
N LEU A 583 -19.96 -23.36 9.33
CA LEU A 583 -21.37 -23.15 9.68
C LEU A 583 -22.28 -23.02 8.44
N GLN A 584 -21.71 -22.85 7.25
CA GLN A 584 -22.44 -22.66 6.00
C GLN A 584 -21.88 -23.54 4.87
N GLN A 585 -21.65 -24.84 5.13
CA GLN A 585 -21.00 -25.73 4.17
C GLN A 585 -21.70 -25.77 2.81
N ASP A 586 -23.02 -25.79 2.84
CA ASP A 586 -23.95 -25.83 1.71
C ASP A 586 -23.97 -24.54 0.87
N LYS A 587 -23.48 -23.41 1.42
CA LYS A 587 -23.39 -22.11 0.72
C LYS A 587 -21.96 -21.58 0.62
N MET A 588 -20.96 -22.43 0.89
CA MET A 588 -19.58 -21.98 1.04
C MET A 588 -19.01 -21.38 -0.26
N ALA A 589 -19.33 -21.97 -1.41
CA ALA A 589 -18.85 -21.49 -2.70
C ALA A 589 -19.47 -20.14 -3.12
N SER A 590 -20.72 -19.87 -2.73
CA SER A 590 -21.42 -18.62 -3.06
C SER A 590 -21.12 -17.49 -2.07
N ASN A 591 -20.83 -17.83 -0.81
CA ASN A 591 -20.70 -16.83 0.26
C ASN A 591 -19.25 -16.49 0.60
N TYR A 592 -18.28 -17.22 0.04
CA TYR A 592 -16.86 -17.01 0.32
C TYR A 592 -16.05 -17.07 -0.97
N HIS A 593 -15.03 -16.21 -1.05
CA HIS A 593 -14.01 -16.28 -2.09
C HIS A 593 -12.63 -16.27 -1.43
N LEU A 594 -11.77 -17.22 -1.77
CA LEU A 594 -10.42 -17.36 -1.25
C LEU A 594 -9.43 -17.28 -2.41
N ASP A 595 -8.45 -16.39 -2.31
CA ASP A 595 -7.24 -16.38 -3.14
C ASP A 595 -6.01 -16.66 -2.27
N LEU A 596 -5.24 -17.68 -2.62
CA LEU A 596 -3.99 -18.08 -1.97
C LEU A 596 -2.87 -18.14 -3.01
N ASP A 597 -1.89 -17.25 -2.86
CA ASP A 597 -0.64 -17.25 -3.62
C ASP A 597 0.51 -17.50 -2.63
N ILE A 598 1.26 -18.57 -2.86
CA ILE A 598 2.53 -18.83 -2.19
C ILE A 598 3.58 -18.97 -3.29
N SER A 599 4.60 -18.13 -3.27
CA SER A 599 5.62 -18.14 -4.30
C SER A 599 7.03 -18.06 -3.72
N SER A 600 7.97 -18.57 -4.50
CA SER A 600 9.42 -18.52 -4.24
C SER A 600 10.16 -18.52 -5.58
N ASN A 601 11.49 -18.54 -5.52
CA ASN A 601 12.34 -18.77 -6.70
C ASN A 601 12.14 -20.15 -7.35
N GLU A 602 11.62 -21.14 -6.63
CA GLU A 602 11.61 -22.55 -7.08
C GLU A 602 10.21 -23.16 -7.18
N ALA A 603 9.26 -22.69 -6.38
CA ALA A 603 7.92 -23.26 -6.29
C ALA A 603 6.85 -22.17 -6.19
N ILE A 604 5.68 -22.46 -6.78
CA ILE A 604 4.50 -21.61 -6.76
C ILE A 604 3.28 -22.47 -6.44
N ILE A 605 2.41 -21.94 -5.57
CA ILE A 605 1.05 -22.39 -5.33
C ILE A 605 0.17 -21.18 -5.65
N ASP A 606 -0.68 -21.31 -6.65
CA ASP A 606 -1.74 -20.35 -6.97
C ASP A 606 -3.06 -21.11 -6.89
N TYR A 607 -3.88 -20.77 -5.90
CA TYR A 607 -5.11 -21.49 -5.57
C TYR A 607 -6.23 -20.50 -5.31
N SER A 608 -7.37 -20.73 -5.96
CA SER A 608 -8.58 -19.95 -5.76
C SER A 608 -9.77 -20.86 -5.48
N TYR A 609 -10.71 -20.41 -4.66
CA TYR A 609 -11.94 -21.12 -4.33
C TYR A 609 -13.11 -20.15 -4.16
N GLY A 610 -14.28 -20.51 -4.67
CA GLY A 610 -15.52 -19.75 -4.51
C GLY A 610 -15.89 -18.87 -5.70
N ASP A 611 -16.82 -17.95 -5.49
CA ASP A 611 -17.38 -17.10 -6.55
C ASP A 611 -16.48 -15.91 -6.91
N SER A 612 -15.96 -15.93 -8.14
CA SER A 612 -15.16 -14.86 -8.75
C SER A 612 -15.88 -13.49 -8.84
N SER A 613 -17.21 -13.47 -8.85
CA SER A 613 -17.98 -12.21 -8.94
C SER A 613 -17.76 -11.32 -7.72
N LEU A 614 -17.67 -11.93 -6.52
CA LEU A 614 -17.37 -11.26 -5.27
C LEU A 614 -15.96 -10.66 -5.27
N SER A 615 -15.00 -11.39 -5.85
CA SER A 615 -13.61 -10.95 -5.98
C SER A 615 -13.50 -9.67 -6.81
N ALA A 616 -14.29 -9.52 -7.87
CA ALA A 616 -14.21 -8.36 -8.78
C ALA A 616 -14.64 -7.05 -8.10
N LEU A 617 -15.74 -7.05 -7.35
CA LEU A 617 -16.22 -5.88 -6.62
C LEU A 617 -15.21 -5.46 -5.53
N TYR A 618 -14.70 -6.44 -4.79
CA TYR A 618 -13.70 -6.18 -3.76
C TYR A 618 -12.38 -5.68 -4.33
N LYS A 619 -11.88 -6.24 -5.44
CA LYS A 619 -10.65 -5.77 -6.09
C LYS A 619 -10.74 -4.29 -6.46
N LYS A 620 -11.88 -3.82 -6.96
CA LYS A 620 -12.12 -2.38 -7.22
C LYS A 620 -12.02 -1.54 -5.95
N LEU A 621 -12.54 -2.02 -4.83
CA LEU A 621 -12.53 -1.30 -3.55
C LEU A 621 -11.19 -1.39 -2.82
N LEU A 622 -10.45 -2.49 -3.00
CA LEU A 622 -9.04 -2.58 -2.61
C LEU A 622 -8.17 -1.63 -3.42
N THR A 623 -8.42 -1.46 -4.72
CA THR A 623 -7.74 -0.44 -5.50
C THR A 623 -7.93 0.96 -4.90
N ILE A 624 -9.12 1.24 -4.36
CA ILE A 624 -9.39 2.49 -3.60
C ILE A 624 -8.65 2.51 -2.27
N LYS A 625 -8.73 1.43 -1.49
CA LYS A 625 -8.02 1.34 -0.21
C LYS A 625 -6.51 1.47 -0.38
N ALA A 626 -5.94 0.81 -1.38
CA ALA A 626 -4.54 0.88 -1.70
C ALA A 626 -4.18 2.33 -2.05
N ALA A 627 -4.99 3.04 -2.83
CA ALA A 627 -4.78 4.47 -3.06
C ALA A 627 -4.89 5.35 -1.79
N LEU A 628 -5.77 4.99 -0.85
CA LEU A 628 -5.92 5.64 0.45
C LEU A 628 -4.69 5.43 1.36
N ASP A 629 -4.18 4.21 1.40
CA ASP A 629 -3.05 3.80 2.23
C ASP A 629 -1.68 4.04 1.55
N ASP A 630 -1.66 4.73 0.41
CA ASP A 630 -0.47 5.01 -0.40
C ASP A 630 0.24 3.76 -0.96
N ASP A 631 -0.52 2.71 -1.26
CA ASP A 631 -0.03 1.44 -1.76
C ASP A 631 -0.36 1.31 -3.26
N ALA A 632 0.66 1.31 -4.13
CA ALA A 632 0.51 1.14 -5.58
C ALA A 632 0.34 -0.33 -6.01
N LEU A 633 -0.06 -1.18 -5.06
CA LEU A 633 0.05 -2.62 -5.13
C LEU A 633 -0.76 -3.24 -6.28
N ASP A 634 -1.90 -2.65 -6.62
CA ASP A 634 -2.76 -3.16 -7.70
C ASP A 634 -2.13 -2.99 -9.09
N ILE A 635 -1.53 -1.83 -9.36
CA ILE A 635 -0.86 -1.53 -10.63
C ILE A 635 0.47 -2.27 -10.73
N ILE A 636 1.22 -2.35 -9.63
CA ILE A 636 2.45 -3.15 -9.55
C ILE A 636 2.14 -4.61 -9.92
N ARG A 637 1.05 -5.18 -9.39
CA ARG A 637 0.64 -6.56 -9.72
C ARG A 637 0.26 -6.73 -11.20
N GLU A 638 -0.40 -5.75 -11.79
CA GLU A 638 -0.72 -5.80 -13.23
C GLU A 638 0.57 -5.79 -14.06
N ALA A 639 1.49 -4.86 -13.77
CA ALA A 639 2.80 -4.78 -14.39
C ALA A 639 3.61 -6.09 -14.22
N GLU A 640 3.62 -6.67 -13.01
CA GLU A 640 4.22 -7.98 -12.73
C GLU A 640 3.60 -9.07 -13.61
N SER A 641 2.26 -9.11 -13.72
CA SER A 641 1.55 -10.13 -14.50
C SER A 641 1.86 -10.06 -15.99
N LEU A 642 1.97 -8.85 -16.54
CA LEU A 642 2.31 -8.58 -17.94
C LEU A 642 3.79 -8.88 -18.25
N SER A 643 4.66 -8.73 -17.25
CA SER A 643 6.08 -9.08 -17.38
C SER A 643 6.29 -10.59 -17.49
N VAL A 644 5.42 -11.40 -16.89
CA VAL A 644 5.47 -12.86 -17.02
C VAL A 644 5.04 -13.32 -18.40
N SER A 645 3.95 -12.77 -18.96
CA SER A 645 3.42 -13.18 -20.27
C SER A 645 4.39 -12.87 -21.41
N THR A 646 5.06 -11.73 -21.36
CA THR A 646 6.08 -11.33 -22.36
C THR A 646 7.34 -12.19 -22.29
N SER A 647 7.78 -12.59 -21.09
CA SER A 647 8.94 -13.47 -20.91
C SER A 647 8.75 -14.91 -21.40
N ALA A 648 7.50 -15.35 -21.61
CA ALA A 648 7.19 -16.69 -22.13
C ALA A 648 7.20 -16.75 -23.67
N LEU A 649 7.26 -15.60 -24.35
CA LEU A 649 7.24 -15.47 -25.81
C LEU A 649 8.63 -15.27 -26.43
N ASN A 650 9.64 -15.02 -25.59
CA ASN A 650 11.07 -14.95 -25.95
C ASN A 650 11.81 -16.17 -25.41
#